data_AF-A0A8J5QU61-F1
#
_entry.id   AF-A0A8J5QU61-F1
#
_cell.length_a   1.000
_cell.length_b   1.000
_cell.length_c   1.000
_cell.angle_alpha   90.00
_cell.angle_beta   90.00
_cell.angle_gamma   90.00
#
_symmetry.space_group_name_H-M   'P 1'
#
loop_
_entity.id
_entity.type
_entity.pdbx_description
1 polymer ?
#
loop_
_entity_poly.entity_id
_entity_poly.type
_entity_poly.pdbx_seq_one_letter_code
_entity_poly.pdbx_strand_id
1 'polypeptide(L)'
;MKVKSVISIAIFLDIASALKFQPFNKSLLSEDSFLEQFDYKDLANSPWISSRAKKFDEGRDEIVSYKGRWEIAPPEVYPGYEDDKGLVLRSKAAHHAIARTLPRPIDNKGKDLVLQYEVKLQKGLSCGGAYIKLLDVSSGSDYSRFSSETPYQIMFGPDICGSNNKIHFILRRKSTEGSNIEEKHLKHPPMARTGDLSTLYTLIIHDNQDFEIRINGETAKAGNLVSQPNLFDPTFSPPKEIIDPDDKQPADWDDRLHIADPNAKKPADYDAKHARRFIPDPAAVKPDSWDENAPRYIPDPNEVKPEGVPDDEWKPTLLINPKCHTSGCGPWNPPQIPNPDYIGPWFAPEIINPNFQGLWKPKRIPNPAYYETIHPGRVDKPIGGIGFELWSMDADVLFDNIYIGHSVPEAELIGNATFVTKLQLEYENKKSARPKVKNEPMKPPKSFDEIMADNDIATYKQFILFVRMFWRKQYLEVKDFYFEFMLDPVNLIMEKPGRFFVYATLFMFGATFAFGIGSTIMFLVSNIGGSDREEEGHEVVAEEKEDSNDSPRIEILDEVIGEESTSVKQSENDNVRKRSVVYENTPLIPIDPNTVTHLTLVKPKNYNWGRRFRFIVLFPSILLIIALLLIKSFSQPGSSISNIYGPSLNLRIYTNNIRFDNKRHPDEFERPWKTRKVQVINSIDFHTSFLGHANVVCLQEVLHNQLEDILAGLNQNHEGWTFYGVGRSDGNMSGEYAPVLFKTGEWRILENATYWLSETPWKPSRGWDAALERIVTMVTLQSRLNPLIKINVFNTHFDHRGKLARRMSSKLIIDKMENYNDYPSFLCGDFNTQPKDEPYKILKDAGFKDSRTLVDWKYSYGHETTFTGFNRENEANTIIDYVWSPYFTRPNFKADDNDAENGNGDGHNDQDAFKVNNFFNLEHHLYYDIMLEQFGIMHNYFKGFYFSDHRPVVATYEIKRTRIF
;
A
#
# COMPACT_ATOMS: atom_id res chain seq x y z
N MET A 1 -28.97 44.56 -25.01
CA MET A 1 -28.59 43.14 -24.75
C MET A 1 -27.13 43.10 -24.30
N LYS A 2 -26.70 42.31 -23.31
CA LYS A 2 -27.43 41.34 -22.45
C LYS A 2 -27.24 41.69 -20.97
N VAL A 3 -28.29 41.54 -20.17
CA VAL A 3 -28.29 41.83 -18.72
C VAL A 3 -27.73 40.63 -17.96
N LYS A 4 -26.39 40.46 -17.94
CA LYS A 4 -25.74 39.35 -17.21
C LYS A 4 -24.55 39.75 -16.31
N SER A 5 -23.90 40.89 -16.52
CA SER A 5 -22.68 41.24 -15.76
C SER A 5 -22.91 41.91 -14.40
N VAL A 6 -24.15 42.27 -14.05
CA VAL A 6 -24.47 42.95 -12.77
C VAL A 6 -24.85 41.97 -11.65
N ILE A 7 -25.36 40.78 -12.00
CA ILE A 7 -25.86 39.79 -11.03
C ILE A 7 -24.71 39.10 -10.28
N SER A 8 -23.55 38.91 -10.93
CA SER A 8 -22.40 38.20 -10.34
C SER A 8 -21.62 38.97 -9.26
N ILE A 9 -21.90 40.26 -9.06
CA ILE A 9 -21.18 41.11 -8.08
C ILE A 9 -21.96 41.24 -6.76
N ALA A 10 -23.29 40.99 -6.76
CA ALA A 10 -24.14 41.13 -5.58
C ALA A 10 -24.11 39.93 -4.62
N ILE A 11 -23.60 38.76 -5.04
CA ILE A 11 -23.65 37.51 -4.24
C ILE A 11 -22.40 37.33 -3.36
N PHE A 12 -21.30 38.04 -3.66
CA PHE A 12 -20.01 37.88 -2.96
C PHE A 12 -19.83 38.77 -1.72
N LEU A 13 -20.92 39.31 -1.15
CA LEU A 13 -20.87 40.30 -0.05
C LEU A 13 -21.83 40.05 1.12
N ASP A 14 -22.64 38.98 1.10
CA ASP A 14 -23.67 38.71 2.14
C ASP A 14 -23.54 37.36 2.88
N ILE A 15 -22.47 36.58 2.62
CA ILE A 15 -22.21 35.29 3.31
C ILE A 15 -21.64 35.51 4.73
N ALA A 16 -22.34 36.31 5.51
CA ALA A 16 -22.17 36.52 6.95
C ALA A 16 -23.51 36.44 7.71
N SER A 17 -24.61 36.11 7.02
CA SER A 17 -25.90 35.77 7.62
C SER A 17 -25.98 34.26 7.84
N ALA A 18 -26.02 33.81 9.10
CA ALA A 18 -26.30 32.42 9.41
C ALA A 18 -27.72 32.05 8.94
N LEU A 19 -27.88 30.87 8.31
CA LEU A 19 -29.22 30.38 7.97
C LEU A 19 -29.93 29.93 9.25
N LYS A 20 -31.11 30.50 9.52
CA LYS A 20 -31.94 30.10 10.66
C LYS A 20 -32.59 28.74 10.41
N PHE A 21 -32.60 27.88 11.42
CA PHE A 21 -33.31 26.62 11.40
C PHE A 21 -34.80 26.83 11.17
N GLN A 22 -35.43 25.92 10.42
CA GLN A 22 -36.88 25.82 10.27
C GLN A 22 -37.25 24.34 10.39
N PRO A 23 -38.14 23.95 11.33
CA PRO A 23 -38.61 22.57 11.44
C PRO A 23 -39.22 22.06 10.13
N PHE A 24 -39.00 20.78 9.83
CA PHE A 24 -39.52 20.13 8.64
C PHE A 24 -41.05 20.10 8.68
N ASN A 25 -41.69 20.32 7.53
CA ASN A 25 -43.15 20.30 7.44
C ASN A 25 -43.69 18.86 7.56
N LYS A 26 -44.02 18.45 8.79
CA LYS A 26 -44.54 17.12 9.14
C LYS A 26 -45.84 16.75 8.37
N SER A 27 -46.55 17.71 7.76
CA SER A 27 -47.70 17.45 6.86
C SER A 27 -47.32 16.94 5.46
N LEU A 28 -46.02 16.82 5.14
CA LEU A 28 -45.52 16.17 3.91
C LEU A 28 -45.27 14.66 4.08
N LEU A 29 -45.45 14.12 5.30
CA LEU A 29 -45.18 12.73 5.64
C LEU A 29 -46.49 11.92 5.74
N SER A 30 -46.38 10.59 5.63
CA SER A 30 -47.48 9.69 5.96
C SER A 30 -47.94 9.83 7.41
N GLU A 31 -49.23 9.64 7.70
CA GLU A 31 -49.73 9.58 9.08
C GLU A 31 -49.14 8.44 9.92
N ASP A 32 -48.61 7.40 9.27
CA ASP A 32 -47.92 6.27 9.91
C ASP A 32 -46.44 6.61 10.24
N SER A 33 -45.91 7.71 9.70
CA SER A 33 -44.52 8.13 9.88
C SER A 33 -44.34 9.01 11.12
N PHE A 34 -43.21 8.85 11.79
CA PHE A 34 -42.77 9.63 12.95
C PHE A 34 -41.53 10.45 12.60
N LEU A 35 -41.47 11.71 13.06
CA LEU A 35 -40.29 12.57 12.94
C LEU A 35 -40.10 13.42 14.21
N GLU A 36 -38.94 13.28 14.84
CA GLU A 36 -38.42 14.07 15.95
C GLU A 36 -37.29 15.00 15.47
N GLN A 37 -37.32 16.26 15.92
CA GLN A 37 -36.33 17.30 15.64
C GLN A 37 -36.08 18.21 16.85
N PHE A 38 -36.48 17.76 18.05
CA PHE A 38 -36.23 18.43 19.33
C PHE A 38 -36.61 19.92 19.36
N ASP A 39 -37.76 20.25 18.74
CA ASP A 39 -38.36 21.59 18.60
C ASP A 39 -38.91 22.17 19.94
N TYR A 40 -38.36 21.69 21.06
CA TYR A 40 -38.74 22.01 22.43
C TYR A 40 -37.89 23.15 23.02
N LYS A 41 -38.43 23.81 24.03
CA LYS A 41 -37.68 24.82 24.80
C LYS A 41 -36.48 24.21 25.52
N ASP A 42 -36.75 23.13 26.25
CA ASP A 42 -35.85 22.38 27.11
C ASP A 42 -36.37 20.93 27.25
N LEU A 43 -35.59 20.05 27.89
CA LEU A 43 -35.94 18.63 28.04
C LEU A 43 -37.21 18.41 28.88
N ALA A 44 -37.50 19.27 29.86
CA ALA A 44 -38.66 19.13 30.74
C ALA A 44 -39.99 19.48 30.05
N ASN A 45 -39.94 20.23 28.94
CA ASN A 45 -41.07 20.47 28.05
C ASN A 45 -41.18 19.44 26.91
N SER A 46 -40.28 18.44 26.87
CA SER A 46 -40.31 17.36 25.89
C SER A 46 -40.98 16.10 26.44
N PRO A 47 -41.49 15.19 25.59
CA PRO A 47 -42.03 13.90 26.01
C PRO A 47 -40.96 12.80 26.18
N TRP A 48 -39.68 13.16 26.30
CA TRP A 48 -38.59 12.22 26.55
C TRP A 48 -38.38 12.01 28.06
N ILE A 49 -38.46 10.75 28.50
CA ILE A 49 -38.35 10.37 29.90
C ILE A 49 -36.94 9.84 30.16
N SER A 50 -36.17 10.54 31.00
CA SER A 50 -34.90 10.04 31.52
C SER A 50 -35.16 8.93 32.55
N SER A 51 -34.46 7.82 32.40
CA SER A 51 -34.64 6.67 33.29
C SER A 51 -34.08 6.92 34.69
N ARG A 52 -34.70 6.29 35.67
CA ARG A 52 -34.24 6.21 37.07
C ARG A 52 -33.89 4.77 37.46
N ALA A 53 -33.74 3.88 36.48
CA ALA A 53 -33.40 2.49 36.69
C ALA A 53 -31.98 2.31 37.28
N LYS A 54 -31.75 1.09 37.76
CA LYS A 54 -30.43 0.55 38.04
C LYS A 54 -30.26 -0.74 37.24
N LYS A 55 -29.02 -1.04 36.85
CA LYS A 55 -28.59 -2.26 36.18
C LYS A 55 -27.55 -2.95 37.08
N PHE A 56 -27.49 -4.27 37.06
CA PHE A 56 -26.31 -4.98 37.52
C PHE A 56 -25.26 -4.97 36.39
N ASP A 57 -24.03 -4.57 36.70
CA ASP A 57 -22.95 -4.47 35.73
C ASP A 57 -22.00 -5.67 35.90
N GLU A 58 -22.23 -6.71 35.11
CA GLU A 58 -21.56 -8.02 35.23
C GLU A 58 -20.03 -7.92 35.16
N GLY A 59 -19.49 -6.98 34.39
CA GLY A 59 -18.05 -6.72 34.32
C GLY A 59 -17.45 -5.96 35.53
N ARG A 60 -18.26 -5.63 36.54
CA ARG A 60 -17.85 -4.91 37.77
C ARG A 60 -18.45 -5.46 39.07
N ASP A 61 -19.36 -6.45 39.01
CA ASP A 61 -20.13 -6.98 40.16
C ASP A 61 -20.86 -5.88 40.97
N GLU A 62 -21.27 -4.78 40.31
CA GLU A 62 -21.88 -3.61 40.95
C GLU A 62 -23.26 -3.24 40.41
N ILE A 63 -24.13 -2.70 41.28
CA ILE A 63 -25.43 -2.17 40.90
C ILE A 63 -25.29 -0.70 40.46
N VAL A 64 -25.03 -0.50 39.17
CA VAL A 64 -24.82 0.82 38.56
C VAL A 64 -26.16 1.48 38.17
N SER A 65 -26.27 2.78 38.39
CA SER A 65 -27.47 3.58 38.11
C SER A 65 -27.29 4.47 36.88
N TYR A 66 -28.30 4.59 36.02
CA TYR A 66 -28.29 5.51 34.88
C TYR A 66 -28.34 6.97 35.38
N LYS A 67 -27.16 7.55 35.62
CA LYS A 67 -26.94 8.92 36.15
C LYS A 67 -26.52 9.93 35.07
N GLY A 68 -26.36 9.47 33.83
CA GLY A 68 -25.98 10.30 32.71
C GLY A 68 -26.98 11.42 32.44
N ARG A 69 -26.49 12.64 32.21
CA ARG A 69 -27.33 13.83 31.98
C ARG A 69 -27.64 13.98 30.50
N TRP A 70 -28.87 14.37 30.23
CA TRP A 70 -29.37 14.73 28.90
C TRP A 70 -29.79 16.20 28.88
N GLU A 71 -29.60 16.86 27.75
CA GLU A 71 -29.99 18.25 27.50
C GLU A 71 -30.55 18.38 26.08
N ILE A 72 -31.41 19.37 25.81
CA ILE A 72 -31.78 19.74 24.44
C ILE A 72 -31.06 21.06 24.13
N ALA A 73 -30.05 21.00 23.27
CA ALA A 73 -29.10 22.10 23.06
C ALA A 73 -28.58 22.14 21.60
N PRO A 74 -28.16 23.33 21.12
CA PRO A 74 -27.50 23.47 19.83
C PRO A 74 -26.07 22.91 19.84
N PRO A 75 -25.50 22.56 18.68
CA PRO A 75 -24.11 22.12 18.56
C PRO A 75 -23.10 23.23 18.92
N GLU A 76 -22.18 22.92 19.82
CA GLU A 76 -21.06 23.79 20.22
C GLU A 76 -19.92 23.78 19.19
N VAL A 77 -19.68 22.64 18.54
CA VAL A 77 -18.56 22.43 17.61
C VAL A 77 -19.09 22.43 16.17
N TYR A 78 -18.54 23.34 15.35
CA TYR A 78 -18.94 23.61 13.96
C TYR A 78 -20.48 23.60 13.78
N PRO A 79 -21.23 24.56 14.34
CA PRO A 79 -22.68 24.61 14.19
C PRO A 79 -23.10 24.66 12.71
N GLY A 80 -24.28 24.13 12.41
CA GLY A 80 -24.90 24.16 11.09
C GLY A 80 -25.82 25.38 10.95
N TYR A 81 -27.12 25.16 11.14
CA TYR A 81 -28.12 26.21 11.23
C TYR A 81 -28.07 26.98 12.57
N GLU A 82 -28.53 28.22 12.59
CA GLU A 82 -28.79 28.97 13.83
C GLU A 82 -30.08 28.46 14.51
N ASP A 83 -30.04 28.30 15.84
CA ASP A 83 -31.11 27.74 16.71
C ASP A 83 -31.55 26.28 16.45
N ASP A 84 -30.82 25.53 15.61
CA ASP A 84 -30.96 24.06 15.47
C ASP A 84 -30.46 23.34 16.74
N LYS A 85 -31.28 22.45 17.32
CA LYS A 85 -31.02 21.76 18.58
C LYS A 85 -31.16 20.25 18.41
N GLY A 86 -30.25 19.51 19.01
CA GLY A 86 -30.40 18.07 19.21
C GLY A 86 -30.53 17.69 20.68
N LEU A 87 -30.80 16.40 20.91
CA LEU A 87 -30.66 15.76 22.22
C LEU A 87 -29.18 15.46 22.47
N VAL A 88 -28.60 16.11 23.48
CA VAL A 88 -27.17 16.03 23.80
C VAL A 88 -26.93 15.21 25.07
N LEU A 89 -26.04 14.23 24.95
CA LEU A 89 -25.48 13.45 26.04
C LEU A 89 -24.39 14.27 26.74
N ARG A 90 -24.55 14.64 28.02
CA ARG A 90 -23.69 15.65 28.69
C ARG A 90 -22.75 15.12 29.77
N SER A 91 -22.90 13.88 30.26
CA SER A 91 -21.99 13.32 31.28
C SER A 91 -20.88 12.49 30.65
N LYS A 92 -19.64 12.66 31.13
CA LYS A 92 -18.53 11.72 30.86
C LYS A 92 -18.59 10.50 31.77
N ALA A 93 -18.04 9.37 31.32
CA ALA A 93 -17.92 8.10 32.03
C ALA A 93 -19.20 7.66 32.77
N ALA A 94 -20.35 7.69 32.08
CA ALA A 94 -21.65 7.43 32.70
C ALA A 94 -22.59 6.61 31.81
N HIS A 95 -23.43 5.79 32.46
CA HIS A 95 -24.58 5.16 31.82
C HIS A 95 -25.72 6.17 31.68
N HIS A 96 -26.22 6.30 30.45
CA HIS A 96 -27.31 7.18 30.05
C HIS A 96 -28.47 6.32 29.57
N ALA A 97 -29.69 6.58 30.06
CA ALA A 97 -30.90 5.96 29.53
C ALA A 97 -32.02 7.00 29.41
N ILE A 98 -32.55 7.17 28.21
CA ILE A 98 -33.69 8.05 27.92
C ILE A 98 -34.56 7.43 26.82
N ALA A 99 -35.87 7.54 26.93
CA ALA A 99 -36.79 6.99 25.94
C ALA A 99 -38.08 7.82 25.82
N ARG A 100 -38.76 7.65 24.67
CA ARG A 100 -40.01 8.32 24.29
C ARG A 100 -40.98 7.29 23.71
N THR A 101 -42.23 7.32 24.14
CA THR A 101 -43.31 6.53 23.54
C THR A 101 -43.69 7.12 22.18
N LEU A 102 -43.90 6.27 21.16
CA LEU A 102 -44.36 6.71 19.85
C LEU A 102 -45.85 7.11 19.92
N PRO A 103 -46.30 8.14 19.18
CA PRO A 103 -47.72 8.52 19.13
C PRO A 103 -48.65 7.44 18.57
N ARG A 104 -48.11 6.55 17.73
CA ARG A 104 -48.76 5.36 17.16
C ARG A 104 -47.72 4.22 17.17
N PRO A 105 -48.09 2.96 17.50
CA PRO A 105 -47.18 1.83 17.33
C PRO A 105 -46.93 1.52 15.84
N ILE A 106 -45.69 1.15 15.48
CA ILE A 106 -45.26 0.89 14.09
C ILE A 106 -45.02 -0.62 13.88
N ASP A 107 -45.51 -1.17 12.76
CA ASP A 107 -45.41 -2.60 12.41
C ASP A 107 -45.17 -2.76 10.89
N ASN A 108 -44.19 -3.57 10.50
CA ASN A 108 -43.73 -3.71 9.11
C ASN A 108 -44.18 -5.03 8.43
N LYS A 109 -45.36 -5.54 8.80
CA LYS A 109 -45.99 -6.67 8.08
C LYS A 109 -46.54 -6.20 6.72
N GLY A 110 -45.90 -6.60 5.62
CA GLY A 110 -46.33 -6.20 4.28
C GLY A 110 -45.96 -4.76 3.91
N LYS A 111 -45.01 -4.16 4.63
CA LYS A 111 -44.47 -2.82 4.43
C LYS A 111 -42.98 -2.83 4.70
N ASP A 112 -42.24 -1.92 4.09
CA ASP A 112 -40.85 -1.68 4.46
C ASP A 112 -40.77 -1.02 5.85
N LEU A 113 -39.63 -1.12 6.53
CA LEU A 113 -39.30 -0.38 7.74
C LEU A 113 -38.09 0.48 7.48
N VAL A 114 -38.23 1.78 7.70
CA VAL A 114 -37.15 2.76 7.56
C VAL A 114 -36.96 3.47 8.90
N LEU A 115 -35.72 3.48 9.38
CA LEU A 115 -35.24 4.21 10.55
C LEU A 115 -34.10 5.10 10.09
N GLN A 116 -34.17 6.40 10.36
CA GLN A 116 -33.11 7.36 10.03
C GLN A 116 -32.88 8.31 11.21
N TYR A 117 -31.63 8.68 11.49
CA TYR A 117 -31.31 9.75 12.44
C TYR A 117 -29.88 10.28 12.25
N GLU A 118 -29.63 11.46 12.78
CA GLU A 118 -28.31 12.09 12.83
C GLU A 118 -27.60 11.80 14.15
N VAL A 119 -26.28 11.63 14.08
CA VAL A 119 -25.35 11.62 15.21
C VAL A 119 -24.21 12.59 14.92
N LYS A 120 -23.88 13.47 15.87
CA LYS A 120 -22.71 14.34 15.82
C LYS A 120 -21.81 14.10 17.04
N LEU A 121 -20.58 13.67 16.79
CA LEU A 121 -19.58 13.37 17.81
C LEU A 121 -18.72 14.61 18.08
N GLN A 122 -19.34 15.66 18.65
CA GLN A 122 -18.80 17.03 18.66
C GLN A 122 -17.36 17.17 19.15
N LYS A 123 -16.95 16.33 20.12
CA LYS A 123 -15.60 16.33 20.71
C LYS A 123 -14.88 14.99 20.50
N GLY A 124 -15.31 14.22 19.50
CA GLY A 124 -14.96 12.82 19.30
C GLY A 124 -15.73 11.88 20.24
N LEU A 125 -15.46 10.58 20.11
CA LEU A 125 -15.97 9.52 20.98
C LEU A 125 -14.92 8.41 21.03
N SER A 126 -14.20 8.25 22.14
CA SER A 126 -13.17 7.21 22.27
C SER A 126 -13.76 5.85 22.67
N CYS A 127 -14.71 5.88 23.62
CA CYS A 127 -15.53 4.74 24.02
C CYS A 127 -16.95 5.16 24.35
N GLY A 128 -17.91 4.72 23.55
CA GLY A 128 -19.33 4.78 23.86
C GLY A 128 -20.21 4.34 22.71
N GLY A 129 -21.46 4.04 23.06
CA GLY A 129 -22.53 3.82 22.09
C GLY A 129 -23.15 5.14 21.67
N ALA A 130 -23.61 5.21 20.42
CA ALA A 130 -24.54 6.22 19.92
C ALA A 130 -25.63 5.58 19.04
N TYR A 131 -26.11 4.41 19.44
CA TYR A 131 -27.14 3.61 18.78
C TYR A 131 -28.54 3.83 19.40
N ILE A 132 -29.59 3.61 18.61
CA ILE A 132 -30.99 3.69 19.05
C ILE A 132 -31.61 2.29 19.18
N LYS A 133 -32.46 2.10 20.18
CA LYS A 133 -33.26 0.87 20.40
C LYS A 133 -34.72 1.15 20.05
N LEU A 134 -35.31 0.31 19.20
CA LEU A 134 -36.73 0.32 18.85
C LEU A 134 -37.49 -0.57 19.84
N LEU A 135 -38.22 0.06 20.76
CA LEU A 135 -38.78 -0.59 21.94
C LEU A 135 -40.07 -1.34 21.62
N ASP A 136 -40.18 -2.55 22.14
CA ASP A 136 -41.36 -3.41 22.06
C ASP A 136 -42.56 -2.75 22.76
N VAL A 137 -43.74 -2.72 22.13
CA VAL A 137 -44.97 -2.15 22.72
C VAL A 137 -45.36 -2.76 24.08
N SER A 138 -44.97 -4.00 24.35
CA SER A 138 -45.19 -4.64 25.66
C SER A 138 -44.27 -4.15 26.78
N SER A 139 -43.31 -3.26 26.49
CA SER A 139 -42.53 -2.51 27.49
C SER A 139 -43.33 -1.41 28.20
N GLY A 140 -44.56 -1.13 27.76
CA GLY A 140 -45.43 -0.10 28.33
C GLY A 140 -45.08 1.32 27.89
N SER A 141 -45.68 2.32 28.56
CA SER A 141 -45.55 3.75 28.24
C SER A 141 -44.75 4.57 29.28
N ASP A 142 -44.62 4.12 30.53
CA ASP A 142 -43.73 4.78 31.51
C ASP A 142 -42.31 4.23 31.40
N TYR A 143 -41.48 4.91 30.61
CA TYR A 143 -40.06 4.59 30.47
C TYR A 143 -39.17 5.12 31.61
N SER A 144 -39.73 5.55 32.75
CA SER A 144 -38.92 5.99 33.90
C SER A 144 -38.13 4.87 34.60
N ARG A 145 -38.28 3.62 34.13
CA ARG A 145 -37.45 2.45 34.47
C ARG A 145 -36.74 1.80 33.26
N PHE A 146 -36.62 2.50 32.13
CA PHE A 146 -35.93 1.99 30.93
C PHE A 146 -34.47 1.59 31.22
N SER A 147 -34.05 0.44 30.71
CA SER A 147 -32.76 -0.21 30.99
C SER A 147 -32.39 -1.20 29.88
N SER A 148 -31.18 -1.76 29.94
CA SER A 148 -30.72 -2.85 29.06
C SER A 148 -31.65 -4.07 29.00
N GLU A 149 -32.39 -4.36 30.07
CA GLU A 149 -33.37 -5.47 30.13
C GLU A 149 -34.66 -5.19 29.34
N THR A 150 -34.94 -3.91 29.03
CA THR A 150 -36.22 -3.50 28.42
C THR A 150 -36.40 -4.13 27.04
N PRO A 151 -37.49 -4.86 26.78
CA PRO A 151 -37.72 -5.51 25.49
C PRO A 151 -37.68 -4.53 24.30
N TYR A 152 -36.91 -4.90 23.29
CA TYR A 152 -36.73 -4.15 22.05
C TYR A 152 -36.74 -5.11 20.86
N GLN A 153 -37.12 -4.61 19.68
CA GLN A 153 -37.20 -5.40 18.43
C GLN A 153 -35.90 -5.29 17.62
N ILE A 154 -35.38 -4.06 17.50
CA ILE A 154 -34.19 -3.72 16.70
C ILE A 154 -33.29 -2.78 17.51
N MET A 155 -31.97 -3.00 17.46
CA MET A 155 -30.97 -2.00 17.86
C MET A 155 -30.13 -1.64 16.64
N PHE A 156 -29.99 -0.35 16.37
CA PHE A 156 -29.30 0.15 15.18
C PHE A 156 -28.48 1.41 15.46
N GLY A 157 -27.23 1.44 14.97
CA GLY A 157 -26.42 2.65 14.95
C GLY A 157 -24.98 2.49 15.39
N PRO A 158 -24.21 3.59 15.40
CA PRO A 158 -22.79 3.58 15.73
C PRO A 158 -22.49 3.17 17.18
N ASP A 159 -21.41 2.40 17.34
CA ASP A 159 -20.80 1.99 18.60
C ASP A 159 -19.28 1.98 18.40
N ILE A 160 -18.57 2.78 19.21
CA ILE A 160 -17.15 3.06 19.01
C ILE A 160 -16.48 2.93 20.37
N CYS A 161 -15.66 1.89 20.55
CA CYS A 161 -14.77 1.75 21.71
C CYS A 161 -13.37 1.31 21.26
N GLY A 162 -12.53 2.28 20.92
CA GLY A 162 -11.18 2.07 20.40
C GLY A 162 -11.14 1.42 19.02
N SER A 163 -10.38 0.34 18.92
CA SER A 163 -10.30 -0.51 17.73
C SER A 163 -11.64 -1.15 17.34
N ASN A 164 -12.55 -1.35 18.29
CA ASN A 164 -13.91 -1.82 18.05
C ASN A 164 -14.80 -0.65 17.60
N ASN A 165 -14.84 -0.41 16.29
CA ASN A 165 -15.71 0.57 15.64
C ASN A 165 -16.68 -0.15 14.69
N LYS A 166 -17.99 -0.06 14.96
CA LYS A 166 -19.05 -0.73 14.20
C LYS A 166 -20.35 0.07 14.20
N ILE A 167 -21.21 -0.23 13.24
CA ILE A 167 -22.63 0.10 13.25
C ILE A 167 -23.37 -1.18 13.63
N HIS A 168 -23.96 -1.20 14.82
CA HIS A 168 -24.86 -2.29 15.21
C HIS A 168 -26.02 -2.37 14.23
N PHE A 169 -26.35 -3.59 13.84
CA PHE A 169 -27.67 -3.94 13.36
C PHE A 169 -28.01 -5.29 13.99
N ILE A 170 -28.86 -5.22 15.02
CA ILE A 170 -29.24 -6.37 15.85
C ILE A 170 -30.75 -6.56 15.73
N LEU A 171 -31.17 -7.77 15.36
CA LEU A 171 -32.57 -8.19 15.33
C LEU A 171 -32.83 -9.19 16.45
N ARG A 172 -33.74 -8.87 17.37
CA ARG A 172 -34.04 -9.73 18.51
C ARG A 172 -35.14 -10.75 18.13
N ARG A 173 -34.82 -12.05 18.16
CA ARG A 173 -35.65 -13.14 17.58
C ARG A 173 -35.70 -14.36 18.50
N LYS A 174 -36.64 -15.27 18.24
CA LYS A 174 -36.63 -16.60 18.88
C LYS A 174 -35.44 -17.43 18.40
N SER A 175 -34.94 -18.27 19.31
CA SER A 175 -33.78 -19.14 19.08
C SER A 175 -34.07 -20.26 18.08
N THR A 176 -33.02 -20.78 17.45
CA THR A 176 -33.10 -21.95 16.56
C THR A 176 -33.32 -23.27 17.31
N GLU A 177 -33.03 -23.32 18.61
CA GLU A 177 -33.03 -24.54 19.41
C GLU A 177 -34.03 -24.52 20.58
N GLY A 178 -34.83 -23.45 20.73
CA GLY A 178 -35.79 -23.36 21.83
C GLY A 178 -36.69 -22.13 21.81
N SER A 179 -37.50 -21.98 22.87
CA SER A 179 -38.45 -20.87 23.04
C SER A 179 -37.83 -19.54 23.50
N ASN A 180 -36.53 -19.54 23.83
CA ASN A 180 -35.79 -18.38 24.29
C ASN A 180 -35.65 -17.32 23.17
N ILE A 181 -35.46 -16.06 23.58
CA ILE A 181 -35.27 -14.93 22.67
C ILE A 181 -33.81 -14.50 22.70
N GLU A 182 -33.13 -14.61 21.57
CA GLU A 182 -31.73 -14.28 21.37
C GLU A 182 -31.54 -13.07 20.44
N GLU A 183 -30.34 -12.50 20.47
CA GLU A 183 -29.96 -11.37 19.64
C GLU A 183 -29.23 -11.87 18.39
N LYS A 184 -29.74 -11.54 17.20
CA LYS A 184 -29.11 -11.85 15.92
C LYS A 184 -28.29 -10.63 15.51
N HIS A 185 -26.96 -10.74 15.56
CA HIS A 185 -25.99 -9.69 15.24
C HIS A 185 -25.54 -9.79 13.77
N LEU A 186 -25.50 -8.68 13.04
CA LEU A 186 -24.99 -8.63 11.66
C LEU A 186 -23.50 -9.03 11.59
N LYS A 187 -23.15 -10.00 10.73
CA LYS A 187 -21.75 -10.38 10.47
C LYS A 187 -21.04 -9.36 9.57
N HIS A 188 -19.86 -8.94 10.03
CA HIS A 188 -19.03 -7.90 9.42
C HIS A 188 -19.83 -6.60 9.20
N PRO A 189 -20.25 -5.91 10.28
CA PRO A 189 -20.95 -4.64 10.18
C PRO A 189 -20.07 -3.54 9.57
N PRO A 190 -20.64 -2.53 8.91
CA PRO A 190 -19.88 -1.35 8.46
C PRO A 190 -19.40 -0.52 9.65
N MET A 191 -18.29 0.21 9.49
CA MET A 191 -17.74 1.11 10.51
C MET A 191 -18.55 2.41 10.64
N ALA A 192 -18.65 2.94 11.86
CA ALA A 192 -19.15 4.27 12.13
C ALA A 192 -18.15 5.37 11.73
N ARG A 193 -18.66 6.57 11.46
CA ARG A 193 -17.83 7.77 11.23
C ARG A 193 -17.39 8.34 12.59
N THR A 194 -16.10 8.58 12.75
CA THR A 194 -15.48 9.15 13.96
C THR A 194 -15.33 10.68 13.90
N GLY A 195 -16.03 11.33 12.96
CA GLY A 195 -15.90 12.76 12.67
C GLY A 195 -16.64 13.66 13.66
N ASP A 196 -16.17 14.90 13.74
CA ASP A 196 -16.76 16.03 14.47
C ASP A 196 -17.96 16.68 13.75
N LEU A 197 -18.22 16.28 12.50
CA LEU A 197 -19.38 16.69 11.70
C LEU A 197 -20.55 15.72 11.89
N SER A 198 -21.77 16.23 11.71
CA SER A 198 -23.00 15.44 11.73
C SER A 198 -22.96 14.32 10.69
N THR A 199 -23.39 13.12 11.09
CA THR A 199 -23.47 11.93 10.23
C THR A 199 -24.89 11.37 10.28
N LEU A 200 -25.50 11.17 9.11
CA LEU A 200 -26.84 10.61 8.97
C LEU A 200 -26.74 9.08 8.84
N TYR A 201 -27.44 8.34 9.69
CA TYR A 201 -27.50 6.89 9.68
C TYR A 201 -28.91 6.44 9.30
N THR A 202 -29.03 5.59 8.27
CA THR A 202 -30.31 5.05 7.80
C THR A 202 -30.27 3.53 7.77
N LEU A 203 -31.25 2.88 8.38
CA LEU A 203 -31.55 1.45 8.24
C LEU A 203 -32.85 1.31 7.44
N ILE A 204 -32.81 0.49 6.41
CA ILE A 204 -33.97 0.09 5.61
C ILE A 204 -34.09 -1.44 5.70
N ILE A 205 -35.28 -1.95 5.98
CA ILE A 205 -35.61 -3.38 5.90
C ILE A 205 -36.85 -3.51 5.02
N HIS A 206 -36.70 -4.11 3.85
CA HIS A 206 -37.77 -4.26 2.87
C HIS A 206 -38.64 -5.49 3.17
N ASP A 207 -39.90 -5.49 2.76
CA ASP A 207 -40.79 -6.65 2.98
C ASP A 207 -40.36 -7.91 2.20
N ASN A 208 -39.56 -7.76 1.14
CA ASN A 208 -38.90 -8.87 0.43
C ASN A 208 -37.70 -9.49 1.21
N GLN A 209 -37.42 -8.99 2.42
CA GLN A 209 -36.33 -9.39 3.31
C GLN A 209 -34.92 -8.95 2.87
N ASP A 210 -34.79 -8.05 1.89
CA ASP A 210 -33.57 -7.26 1.71
C ASP A 210 -33.44 -6.21 2.83
N PHE A 211 -32.21 -5.80 3.13
CA PHE A 211 -31.94 -4.65 3.97
C PHE A 211 -30.80 -3.80 3.42
N GLU A 212 -30.81 -2.51 3.76
CA GLU A 212 -29.72 -1.57 3.51
C GLU A 212 -29.36 -0.81 4.79
N ILE A 213 -28.06 -0.61 5.02
CA ILE A 213 -27.51 0.35 5.96
C ILE A 213 -26.85 1.45 5.13
N ARG A 214 -27.38 2.67 5.21
CA ARG A 214 -26.82 3.86 4.54
C ARG A 214 -26.17 4.81 5.55
N ILE A 215 -25.13 5.50 5.10
CA ILE A 215 -24.43 6.56 5.85
C ILE A 215 -24.36 7.79 4.95
N ASN A 216 -24.89 8.93 5.40
CA ASN A 216 -25.00 10.17 4.61
C ASN A 216 -25.70 9.97 3.25
N GLY A 217 -26.64 9.01 3.18
CA GLY A 217 -27.34 8.61 1.94
C GLY A 217 -26.65 7.51 1.12
N GLU A 218 -25.37 7.22 1.34
CA GLU A 218 -24.63 6.18 0.61
C GLU A 218 -24.81 4.80 1.26
N THR A 219 -25.18 3.77 0.49
CA THR A 219 -25.32 2.38 0.99
C THR A 219 -23.97 1.78 1.38
N ALA A 220 -23.73 1.65 2.69
CA ALA A 220 -22.49 1.12 3.28
C ALA A 220 -22.52 -0.41 3.47
N LYS A 221 -23.71 -1.01 3.57
CA LYS A 221 -23.94 -2.46 3.59
C LYS A 221 -25.34 -2.76 3.06
N ALA A 222 -25.48 -3.82 2.29
CA ALA A 222 -26.78 -4.40 1.93
C ALA A 222 -26.69 -5.93 1.91
N GLY A 223 -27.84 -6.60 1.92
CA GLY A 223 -27.95 -8.06 1.79
C GLY A 223 -29.37 -8.54 2.03
N ASN A 224 -29.61 -9.85 1.88
CA ASN A 224 -30.92 -10.46 2.10
C ASN A 224 -30.89 -11.38 3.33
N LEU A 225 -31.85 -11.19 4.24
CA LEU A 225 -31.90 -11.90 5.52
C LEU A 225 -32.25 -13.40 5.40
N VAL A 226 -32.76 -13.84 4.25
CA VAL A 226 -33.19 -15.24 4.00
C VAL A 226 -32.21 -15.97 3.07
N SER A 227 -31.88 -15.39 1.91
CA SER A 227 -31.02 -16.06 0.92
C SER A 227 -29.54 -16.12 1.31
N GLN A 228 -29.12 -15.31 2.29
CA GLN A 228 -27.77 -15.30 2.84
C GLN A 228 -27.79 -15.69 4.34
N PRO A 229 -28.10 -16.96 4.71
CA PRO A 229 -28.32 -17.35 6.10
C PRO A 229 -27.10 -17.10 7.02
N ASN A 230 -25.88 -17.13 6.45
CA ASN A 230 -24.63 -16.85 7.14
C ASN A 230 -24.32 -15.35 7.33
N LEU A 231 -25.25 -14.45 7.04
CA LEU A 231 -25.06 -13.00 7.17
C LEU A 231 -25.22 -12.49 8.62
N PHE A 232 -25.72 -13.32 9.53
CA PHE A 232 -25.92 -13.00 10.95
C PHE A 232 -25.32 -14.06 11.88
N ASP A 233 -25.02 -13.69 13.13
CA ASP A 233 -24.68 -14.60 14.24
C ASP A 233 -25.66 -14.45 15.42
N PRO A 234 -26.21 -15.56 15.95
CA PRO A 234 -26.38 -16.84 15.26
C PRO A 234 -27.22 -16.69 13.97
N THR A 235 -27.19 -17.68 13.07
CA THR A 235 -27.93 -17.62 11.80
C THR A 235 -29.45 -17.64 12.04
N PHE A 236 -30.27 -17.06 11.15
CA PHE A 236 -31.74 -17.11 11.29
C PHE A 236 -32.34 -18.51 11.11
N SER A 237 -31.56 -19.46 10.59
CA SER A 237 -31.97 -20.85 10.37
C SER A 237 -30.75 -21.76 10.50
N PRO A 238 -30.90 -23.01 10.99
CA PRO A 238 -29.81 -23.97 11.08
C PRO A 238 -29.16 -24.27 9.71
N PRO A 239 -27.91 -24.78 9.66
CA PRO A 239 -27.28 -25.15 8.41
C PRO A 239 -28.01 -26.33 7.74
N LYS A 240 -28.04 -26.36 6.40
CA LYS A 240 -28.67 -27.44 5.61
C LYS A 240 -27.95 -28.78 5.70
N GLU A 241 -26.63 -28.74 5.91
CA GLU A 241 -25.75 -29.90 5.99
C GLU A 241 -24.81 -29.77 7.19
N ILE A 242 -24.55 -30.88 7.87
CA ILE A 242 -23.54 -31.05 8.91
C ILE A 242 -22.45 -32.03 8.44
N ILE A 243 -21.32 -32.05 9.13
CA ILE A 243 -20.27 -33.07 8.91
C ILE A 243 -20.77 -34.40 9.51
N ASP A 244 -20.51 -35.51 8.83
CA ASP A 244 -20.79 -36.87 9.30
C ASP A 244 -19.82 -37.18 10.46
N PRO A 245 -20.27 -37.30 11.73
CA PRO A 245 -19.37 -37.43 12.89
C PRO A 245 -18.70 -38.81 13.00
N ASP A 246 -19.23 -39.80 12.27
CA ASP A 246 -18.75 -41.18 12.30
C ASP A 246 -17.73 -41.49 11.18
N ASP A 247 -17.57 -40.59 10.19
CA ASP A 247 -16.69 -40.77 9.03
C ASP A 247 -15.21 -40.49 9.33
N LYS A 248 -14.30 -41.31 8.79
CA LYS A 248 -12.87 -41.36 9.15
C LYS A 248 -11.99 -41.75 7.96
N GLN A 249 -10.76 -41.23 7.94
CA GLN A 249 -9.78 -41.53 6.88
C GLN A 249 -9.48 -43.05 6.80
N PRO A 250 -9.63 -43.68 5.62
CA PRO A 250 -9.25 -45.07 5.41
C PRO A 250 -7.74 -45.29 5.60
N ALA A 251 -7.35 -46.43 6.16
CA ALA A 251 -5.94 -46.75 6.43
C ALA A 251 -5.11 -47.06 5.17
N ASP A 252 -5.78 -47.27 4.04
CA ASP A 252 -5.25 -47.47 2.69
C ASP A 252 -5.26 -46.18 1.84
N TRP A 253 -5.71 -45.06 2.41
CA TRP A 253 -5.73 -43.76 1.74
C TRP A 253 -4.35 -43.07 1.81
N ASP A 254 -3.56 -43.18 0.75
CA ASP A 254 -2.24 -42.55 0.66
C ASP A 254 -2.34 -41.09 0.19
N ASP A 255 -2.16 -40.16 1.12
CA ASP A 255 -2.15 -38.71 0.89
C ASP A 255 -0.73 -38.13 0.66
N ARG A 256 0.30 -38.99 0.58
CA ARG A 256 1.68 -38.58 0.32
C ARG A 256 1.92 -38.46 -1.18
N LEU A 257 2.23 -37.24 -1.65
CA LEU A 257 2.42 -36.95 -3.07
C LEU A 257 3.73 -37.53 -3.65
N HIS A 258 4.77 -37.73 -2.83
CA HIS A 258 6.10 -38.20 -3.24
C HIS A 258 6.62 -39.30 -2.32
N ILE A 259 7.48 -40.17 -2.86
CA ILE A 259 8.19 -41.26 -2.15
C ILE A 259 9.64 -41.36 -2.68
N ALA A 260 10.56 -41.92 -1.90
CA ALA A 260 11.92 -42.19 -2.38
C ALA A 260 11.94 -43.35 -3.40
N ASP A 261 12.76 -43.25 -4.46
CA ASP A 261 12.94 -44.31 -5.46
C ASP A 261 13.52 -45.59 -4.84
N PRO A 262 12.79 -46.73 -4.85
CA PRO A 262 13.28 -47.98 -4.26
C PRO A 262 14.39 -48.64 -5.10
N ASN A 263 14.68 -48.15 -6.31
CA ASN A 263 15.66 -48.75 -7.23
C ASN A 263 17.07 -48.14 -7.12
N ALA A 264 17.18 -46.91 -6.62
CA ALA A 264 18.44 -46.17 -6.55
C ALA A 264 19.44 -46.79 -5.56
N LYS A 265 20.73 -46.74 -5.89
CA LYS A 265 21.83 -47.29 -5.08
C LYS A 265 23.04 -46.35 -5.02
N LYS A 266 23.68 -46.32 -3.85
CA LYS A 266 24.85 -45.49 -3.55
C LYS A 266 26.12 -45.97 -4.29
N PRO A 267 26.86 -45.09 -5.01
CA PRO A 267 28.16 -45.43 -5.58
C PRO A 267 29.23 -45.67 -4.49
N ALA A 268 30.14 -46.62 -4.72
CA ALA A 268 31.08 -47.09 -3.70
C ALA A 268 32.19 -46.09 -3.34
N ASP A 269 32.62 -45.25 -4.27
CA ASP A 269 33.65 -44.21 -4.07
C ASP A 269 33.08 -42.86 -3.58
N TYR A 270 31.76 -42.75 -3.49
CA TYR A 270 31.04 -41.53 -3.15
C TYR A 270 31.44 -40.95 -1.79
N ASP A 271 31.69 -41.79 -0.78
CA ASP A 271 32.08 -41.30 0.56
C ASP A 271 33.51 -40.75 0.60
N ALA A 272 34.40 -41.23 -0.26
CA ALA A 272 35.78 -40.74 -0.35
C ALA A 272 35.86 -39.42 -1.12
N LYS A 273 35.15 -39.31 -2.26
CA LYS A 273 35.16 -38.14 -3.14
C LYS A 273 34.18 -37.05 -2.71
N HIS A 274 32.96 -37.41 -2.33
CA HIS A 274 31.82 -36.48 -2.29
C HIS A 274 31.27 -36.24 -0.88
N ALA A 275 31.53 -37.12 0.10
CA ALA A 275 31.07 -36.94 1.49
C ALA A 275 32.09 -36.29 2.44
N ARG A 276 33.37 -36.15 2.05
CA ARG A 276 34.38 -35.40 2.84
C ARG A 276 34.38 -33.93 2.44
N ARG A 277 34.03 -33.04 3.37
CA ARG A 277 33.90 -31.59 3.15
C ARG A 277 35.24 -30.86 2.96
N PHE A 278 36.28 -31.37 3.60
CA PHE A 278 37.63 -30.81 3.58
C PHE A 278 38.65 -31.91 3.30
N ILE A 279 39.75 -31.54 2.68
CA ILE A 279 40.92 -32.38 2.40
C ILE A 279 42.20 -31.61 2.82
N PRO A 280 43.29 -32.28 3.23
CA PRO A 280 44.56 -31.61 3.46
C PRO A 280 45.02 -30.87 2.20
N ASP A 281 45.57 -29.67 2.36
CA ASP A 281 46.11 -28.88 1.26
C ASP A 281 47.35 -29.56 0.67
N PRO A 282 47.33 -30.00 -0.61
CA PRO A 282 48.48 -30.62 -1.25
C PRO A 282 49.59 -29.62 -1.62
N ALA A 283 49.33 -28.30 -1.53
CA ALA A 283 50.29 -27.25 -1.84
C ALA A 283 50.93 -26.60 -0.60
N ALA A 284 50.46 -26.92 0.62
CA ALA A 284 50.96 -26.28 1.83
C ALA A 284 52.27 -26.89 2.34
N VAL A 285 53.23 -26.01 2.67
CA VAL A 285 54.56 -26.37 3.17
C VAL A 285 54.74 -25.82 4.60
N LYS A 286 55.44 -26.58 5.45
CA LYS A 286 55.77 -26.19 6.83
C LYS A 286 56.74 -25.00 6.86
N PRO A 287 56.49 -23.92 7.62
CA PRO A 287 57.45 -22.82 7.77
C PRO A 287 58.70 -23.22 8.56
N ASP A 288 59.89 -22.79 8.11
CA ASP A 288 61.17 -23.11 8.75
C ASP A 288 61.31 -22.56 10.19
N SER A 289 60.54 -21.53 10.55
CA SER A 289 60.57 -20.91 11.88
C SER A 289 59.75 -21.65 12.94
N TRP A 290 59.03 -22.72 12.57
CA TRP A 290 58.02 -23.36 13.43
C TRP A 290 58.64 -24.34 14.44
N ASP A 291 58.50 -24.07 15.75
CA ASP A 291 59.09 -24.87 16.83
C ASP A 291 58.14 -25.96 17.34
N GLU A 292 58.32 -27.20 16.85
CA GLU A 292 57.51 -28.34 17.27
C GLU A 292 57.79 -28.84 18.69
N ASN A 293 58.92 -28.44 19.29
CA ASN A 293 59.32 -28.86 20.64
C ASN A 293 58.81 -27.89 21.72
N ALA A 294 58.56 -26.63 21.37
CA ALA A 294 57.89 -25.69 22.24
C ALA A 294 56.39 -26.03 22.38
N PRO A 295 55.84 -26.14 23.61
CA PRO A 295 54.41 -26.24 23.79
C PRO A 295 53.75 -24.91 23.42
N ARG A 296 52.65 -24.97 22.66
CA ARG A 296 51.88 -23.79 22.22
C ARG A 296 51.28 -22.99 23.39
N TYR A 297 51.00 -23.65 24.51
CA TYR A 297 50.47 -23.06 25.73
C TYR A 297 51.33 -23.42 26.94
N ILE A 298 51.34 -22.55 27.96
CA ILE A 298 52.02 -22.71 29.25
C ILE A 298 51.09 -22.26 30.39
N PRO A 299 51.22 -22.80 31.61
CA PRO A 299 50.50 -22.28 32.78
C PRO A 299 50.73 -20.79 33.03
N ASP A 300 49.72 -20.06 33.49
CA ASP A 300 49.89 -18.70 34.02
C ASP A 300 50.73 -18.75 35.32
N PRO A 301 51.89 -18.08 35.38
CA PRO A 301 52.75 -18.07 36.58
C PRO A 301 52.20 -17.21 37.72
N ASN A 302 51.12 -16.45 37.53
CA ASN A 302 50.52 -15.56 38.53
C ASN A 302 49.27 -16.15 39.20
N GLU A 303 48.73 -17.25 38.69
CA GLU A 303 47.49 -17.85 39.21
C GLU A 303 47.78 -18.73 40.42
N VAL A 304 47.32 -18.31 41.60
CA VAL A 304 47.50 -19.03 42.87
C VAL A 304 46.28 -19.89 43.16
N LYS A 305 46.51 -21.17 43.47
CA LYS A 305 45.47 -22.14 43.83
C LYS A 305 44.60 -21.65 45.02
N PRO A 306 43.26 -21.60 44.89
CA PRO A 306 42.37 -21.30 46.01
C PRO A 306 42.42 -22.36 47.12
N GLU A 307 42.36 -21.93 48.38
CA GLU A 307 42.27 -22.86 49.52
C GLU A 307 40.99 -23.71 49.47
N GLY A 308 41.10 -24.99 49.80
CA GLY A 308 39.98 -25.94 49.86
C GLY A 308 39.74 -26.78 48.59
N VAL A 309 40.35 -26.43 47.45
CA VAL A 309 40.22 -27.23 46.21
C VAL A 309 41.21 -28.41 46.22
N PRO A 310 40.84 -29.62 45.75
CA PRO A 310 41.78 -30.74 45.55
C PRO A 310 42.90 -30.43 44.53
N ASP A 311 44.03 -31.14 44.60
CA ASP A 311 45.18 -30.97 43.68
C ASP A 311 44.95 -31.59 42.29
N ASP A 312 44.00 -32.51 42.17
CA ASP A 312 43.63 -33.22 40.95
C ASP A 312 42.53 -32.51 40.14
N GLU A 313 41.70 -31.70 40.82
CA GLU A 313 40.67 -30.86 40.19
C GLU A 313 41.18 -29.47 39.75
N TRP A 314 42.07 -28.84 40.53
CA TRP A 314 42.63 -27.54 40.16
C TRP A 314 43.72 -27.64 39.09
N LYS A 315 43.59 -26.88 38.01
CA LYS A 315 44.61 -26.71 36.98
C LYS A 315 44.74 -25.23 36.63
N PRO A 316 45.97 -24.67 36.59
CA PRO A 316 46.18 -23.29 36.19
C PRO A 316 45.74 -23.06 34.74
N THR A 317 45.23 -21.87 34.47
CA THR A 317 44.88 -21.42 33.11
C THR A 317 46.10 -21.45 32.19
N LEU A 318 45.87 -21.78 30.91
CA LEU A 318 46.93 -22.01 29.94
C LEU A 318 47.05 -20.81 28.99
N LEU A 319 48.01 -19.93 29.26
CA LEU A 319 48.39 -18.82 28.41
C LEU A 319 49.08 -19.31 27.12
N ILE A 320 48.95 -18.56 26.03
CA ILE A 320 49.77 -18.78 24.84
C ILE A 320 51.24 -18.51 25.19
N ASN A 321 52.12 -19.46 24.88
CA ASN A 321 53.55 -19.34 25.11
C ASN A 321 54.11 -18.14 24.32
N PRO A 322 54.71 -17.11 24.97
CA PRO A 322 55.14 -15.89 24.29
C PRO A 322 56.12 -16.12 23.12
N LYS A 323 56.91 -17.20 23.15
CA LYS A 323 57.81 -17.59 22.05
C LYS A 323 57.08 -17.95 20.76
N CYS A 324 55.83 -18.37 20.86
CA CYS A 324 55.03 -18.89 19.75
C CYS A 324 54.31 -17.79 18.96
N HIS A 325 54.33 -16.54 19.46
CA HIS A 325 53.58 -15.42 18.92
C HIS A 325 54.10 -14.91 17.56
N THR A 326 55.32 -15.27 17.17
CA THR A 326 55.94 -14.86 15.88
C THR A 326 55.96 -15.96 14.82
N SER A 327 55.91 -17.24 15.22
CA SER A 327 56.44 -18.32 14.37
C SER A 327 55.67 -19.65 14.42
N GLY A 328 54.74 -19.82 15.37
CA GLY A 328 53.99 -21.06 15.57
C GLY A 328 54.78 -22.16 16.31
N CYS A 329 54.04 -23.05 16.98
CA CYS A 329 54.60 -24.06 17.88
C CYS A 329 53.73 -25.33 17.98
N GLY A 330 54.34 -26.43 18.43
CA GLY A 330 53.71 -27.76 18.56
C GLY A 330 53.67 -28.52 17.22
N PRO A 331 53.12 -29.75 17.14
CA PRO A 331 53.18 -30.57 15.94
C PRO A 331 52.48 -29.91 14.75
N TRP A 332 53.20 -29.71 13.63
CA TRP A 332 52.64 -29.11 12.43
C TRP A 332 51.73 -30.08 11.67
N ASN A 333 50.61 -29.57 11.15
CA ASN A 333 49.73 -30.27 10.22
C ASN A 333 49.42 -29.33 9.05
N PRO A 334 49.31 -29.81 7.81
CA PRO A 334 48.88 -28.98 6.69
C PRO A 334 47.47 -28.43 6.94
N PRO A 335 47.19 -27.16 6.57
CA PRO A 335 45.83 -26.63 6.58
C PRO A 335 44.91 -27.49 5.70
N GLN A 336 43.61 -27.50 6.01
CA GLN A 336 42.64 -28.20 5.17
C GLN A 336 41.92 -27.23 4.24
N ILE A 337 41.90 -27.55 2.95
CA ILE A 337 41.15 -26.81 1.94
C ILE A 337 39.76 -27.42 1.72
N PRO A 338 38.77 -26.64 1.25
CA PRO A 338 37.48 -27.18 0.84
C PRO A 338 37.66 -28.18 -0.31
N ASN A 339 37.04 -29.35 -0.19
CA ASN A 339 37.01 -30.33 -1.28
C ASN A 339 36.12 -29.81 -2.43
N PRO A 340 36.64 -29.61 -3.66
CA PRO A 340 35.83 -29.10 -4.77
C PRO A 340 34.63 -29.99 -5.11
N ASP A 341 34.84 -31.31 -5.00
CA ASP A 341 33.91 -32.37 -5.38
C ASP A 341 32.90 -32.71 -4.26
N TYR A 342 32.84 -31.94 -3.17
CA TYR A 342 31.89 -32.20 -2.08
C TYR A 342 30.43 -32.00 -2.51
N ILE A 343 29.62 -33.06 -2.36
CA ILE A 343 28.17 -33.09 -2.63
C ILE A 343 27.37 -33.30 -1.33
N GLY A 344 27.90 -34.05 -0.37
CA GLY A 344 27.24 -34.41 0.89
C GLY A 344 27.15 -35.93 1.12
N PRO A 345 26.32 -36.40 2.06
CA PRO A 345 25.94 -37.80 2.15
C PRO A 345 24.89 -38.15 1.08
N TRP A 346 24.93 -39.38 0.57
CA TRP A 346 24.05 -39.85 -0.50
C TRP A 346 22.62 -40.15 -0.01
N PHE A 347 21.63 -39.77 -0.82
CA PHE A 347 20.21 -40.11 -0.66
C PHE A 347 19.68 -40.66 -1.99
N ALA A 348 18.62 -41.48 -1.93
CA ALA A 348 17.85 -41.84 -3.13
C ALA A 348 17.05 -40.60 -3.63
N PRO A 349 16.86 -40.43 -4.94
CA PRO A 349 16.00 -39.39 -5.48
C PRO A 349 14.53 -39.69 -5.14
N GLU A 350 13.68 -38.66 -5.13
CA GLU A 350 12.24 -38.81 -4.92
C GLU A 350 11.50 -38.94 -6.27
N ILE A 351 10.41 -39.70 -6.25
CA ILE A 351 9.49 -39.92 -7.36
C ILE A 351 8.06 -39.62 -6.91
N ILE A 352 7.20 -39.22 -7.85
CA ILE A 352 5.76 -39.04 -7.59
C ILE A 352 5.18 -40.39 -7.14
N ASN A 353 4.41 -40.40 -6.06
CA ASN A 353 3.81 -41.61 -5.50
C ASN A 353 2.71 -42.13 -6.45
N PRO A 354 2.83 -43.34 -7.03
CA PRO A 354 1.82 -43.90 -7.91
C PRO A 354 0.47 -44.18 -7.23
N ASN A 355 0.44 -44.22 -5.90
CA ASN A 355 -0.74 -44.55 -5.09
C ASN A 355 -1.45 -43.32 -4.50
N PHE A 356 -1.03 -42.09 -4.82
CA PHE A 356 -1.59 -40.87 -4.24
C PHE A 356 -3.08 -40.68 -4.58
N GLN A 357 -3.94 -40.62 -3.56
CA GLN A 357 -5.40 -40.52 -3.68
C GLN A 357 -5.96 -39.10 -3.46
N GLY A 358 -5.12 -38.15 -3.03
CA GLY A 358 -5.53 -36.79 -2.67
C GLY A 358 -5.63 -36.57 -1.16
N LEU A 359 -6.04 -35.37 -0.75
CA LEU A 359 -6.27 -35.05 0.67
C LEU A 359 -7.68 -35.50 1.09
N TRP A 360 -7.74 -36.40 2.08
CA TRP A 360 -9.01 -36.90 2.62
C TRP A 360 -9.85 -35.79 3.28
N LYS A 361 -11.17 -35.92 3.22
CA LYS A 361 -12.15 -35.03 3.87
C LYS A 361 -13.37 -35.84 4.33
N PRO A 362 -13.92 -35.56 5.52
CA PRO A 362 -15.14 -36.21 5.98
C PRO A 362 -16.34 -35.81 5.13
N LYS A 363 -17.24 -36.76 4.96
CA LYS A 363 -18.52 -36.64 4.29
C LYS A 363 -19.43 -35.62 4.99
N ARG A 364 -20.36 -35.06 4.21
CA ARG A 364 -21.43 -34.17 4.71
C ARG A 364 -22.77 -34.91 4.61
N ILE A 365 -23.63 -34.70 5.61
CA ILE A 365 -24.97 -35.30 5.68
C ILE A 365 -26.03 -34.21 5.90
N PRO A 366 -27.29 -34.41 5.44
CA PRO A 366 -28.38 -33.46 5.69
C PRO A 366 -28.61 -33.26 7.20
N ASN A 367 -28.82 -32.02 7.62
CA ASN A 367 -29.08 -31.70 9.01
C ASN A 367 -30.54 -32.04 9.40
N PRO A 368 -30.79 -32.96 10.35
CA PRO A 368 -32.16 -33.30 10.78
C PRO A 368 -32.86 -32.16 11.54
N ALA A 369 -32.13 -31.16 12.04
CA ALA A 369 -32.67 -29.97 12.70
C ALA A 369 -32.94 -28.79 11.73
N TYR A 370 -32.76 -28.97 10.41
CA TYR A 370 -32.98 -27.89 9.45
C TYR A 370 -34.46 -27.47 9.34
N TYR A 371 -34.70 -26.16 9.45
CA TYR A 371 -35.95 -25.50 9.09
C TYR A 371 -35.67 -24.14 8.45
N GLU A 372 -36.63 -23.58 7.72
CA GLU A 372 -36.46 -22.34 6.93
C GLU A 372 -37.25 -21.17 7.52
N THR A 373 -36.59 -20.03 7.77
CA THR A 373 -37.22 -18.82 8.33
C THR A 373 -37.56 -17.82 7.22
N ILE A 374 -38.86 -17.68 6.93
CA ILE A 374 -39.35 -16.99 5.73
C ILE A 374 -39.32 -15.45 5.87
N HIS A 375 -39.51 -14.90 7.07
CA HIS A 375 -39.67 -13.45 7.30
C HIS A 375 -38.87 -12.87 8.49
N PRO A 376 -37.54 -13.07 8.57
CA PRO A 376 -36.69 -12.63 9.69
C PRO A 376 -36.57 -11.10 9.87
N GLY A 377 -37.00 -10.28 8.89
CA GLY A 377 -37.00 -8.81 8.94
C GLY A 377 -38.29 -8.18 9.49
N ARG A 378 -39.41 -8.93 9.57
CA ARG A 378 -40.69 -8.41 10.11
C ARG A 378 -40.67 -8.41 11.63
N VAL A 379 -41.09 -7.34 12.31
CA VAL A 379 -41.09 -7.28 13.79
C VAL A 379 -42.07 -8.30 14.40
N ASP A 380 -41.63 -9.00 15.46
CA ASP A 380 -42.44 -9.99 16.18
C ASP A 380 -43.67 -9.32 16.83
N LYS A 381 -43.49 -8.08 17.29
CA LYS A 381 -44.53 -7.20 17.86
C LYS A 381 -44.31 -5.76 17.38
N PRO A 382 -45.36 -4.91 17.36
CA PRO A 382 -45.21 -3.50 17.03
C PRO A 382 -44.19 -2.78 17.92
N ILE A 383 -43.50 -1.81 17.34
CA ILE A 383 -42.60 -0.87 18.01
C ILE A 383 -43.47 0.18 18.70
N GLY A 384 -43.43 0.26 20.04
CA GLY A 384 -44.21 1.21 20.84
C GLY A 384 -43.43 2.45 21.29
N GLY A 385 -42.09 2.43 21.17
CA GLY A 385 -41.24 3.51 21.66
C GLY A 385 -39.85 3.49 21.04
N ILE A 386 -39.09 4.54 21.33
CA ILE A 386 -37.67 4.68 20.97
C ILE A 386 -36.86 5.02 22.21
N GLY A 387 -35.62 4.53 22.30
CA GLY A 387 -34.75 4.85 23.43
C GLY A 387 -33.27 4.74 23.12
N PHE A 388 -32.50 5.58 23.79
CA PHE A 388 -31.04 5.54 23.84
C PHE A 388 -30.63 5.00 25.22
N GLU A 389 -30.04 3.80 25.26
CA GLU A 389 -29.46 3.21 26.47
C GLU A 389 -27.99 2.95 26.17
N LEU A 390 -27.14 3.85 26.67
CA LEU A 390 -25.78 4.07 26.21
C LEU A 390 -24.80 4.15 27.39
N TRP A 391 -23.71 3.41 27.31
CA TRP A 391 -22.48 3.76 28.05
C TRP A 391 -21.67 4.76 27.20
N SER A 392 -21.09 5.78 27.83
CA SER A 392 -20.14 6.67 27.17
C SER A 392 -19.09 7.20 28.15
N MET A 393 -17.82 7.14 27.74
CA MET A 393 -16.69 7.80 28.38
C MET A 393 -16.64 9.29 28.04
N ASP A 394 -16.99 9.66 26.81
CA ASP A 394 -17.07 11.04 26.37
C ASP A 394 -18.46 11.65 26.54
N ALA A 395 -18.53 12.96 26.31
CA ALA A 395 -19.74 13.75 26.36
C ALA A 395 -19.87 14.57 25.06
N ASP A 396 -21.00 15.22 24.91
CA ASP A 396 -21.38 16.10 23.80
C ASP A 396 -21.64 15.35 22.48
N VAL A 397 -22.02 14.06 22.58
CA VAL A 397 -22.71 13.34 21.50
C VAL A 397 -24.11 13.93 21.35
N LEU A 398 -24.45 14.42 20.15
CA LEU A 398 -25.74 15.03 19.82
C LEU A 398 -26.52 14.15 18.84
N PHE A 399 -27.81 13.94 19.11
CA PHE A 399 -28.76 13.20 18.28
C PHE A 399 -29.83 14.14 17.72
N ASP A 400 -30.19 13.99 16.44
CA ASP A 400 -31.20 14.83 15.77
C ASP A 400 -31.92 14.08 14.61
N ASN A 401 -32.99 14.68 14.06
CA ASN A 401 -33.73 14.26 12.86
C ASN A 401 -34.11 12.77 12.84
N ILE A 402 -34.63 12.26 13.97
CA ILE A 402 -35.03 10.86 14.14
C ILE A 402 -36.36 10.62 13.42
N TYR A 403 -36.29 9.99 12.26
CA TYR A 403 -37.42 9.53 11.45
C TYR A 403 -37.62 8.01 11.59
N ILE A 404 -38.87 7.57 11.71
CA ILE A 404 -39.26 6.16 11.57
C ILE A 404 -40.54 6.09 10.73
N GLY A 405 -40.56 5.26 9.70
CA GLY A 405 -41.72 5.08 8.84
C GLY A 405 -41.60 3.91 7.88
N HIS A 406 -42.41 3.96 6.83
CA HIS A 406 -42.53 2.90 5.81
C HIS A 406 -42.06 3.33 4.41
N SER A 407 -41.51 4.55 4.30
CA SER A 407 -41.19 5.20 3.03
C SER A 407 -39.72 5.61 3.00
N VAL A 408 -38.96 5.07 2.04
CA VAL A 408 -37.58 5.49 1.76
C VAL A 408 -37.56 6.90 1.13
N PRO A 409 -38.45 7.27 0.18
CA PRO A 409 -38.53 8.63 -0.33
C PRO A 409 -38.82 9.70 0.74
N GLU A 410 -39.58 9.39 1.79
CA GLU A 410 -39.77 10.32 2.93
C GLU A 410 -38.46 10.54 3.70
N ALA A 411 -37.68 9.49 3.96
CA ALA A 411 -36.37 9.60 4.61
C ALA A 411 -35.38 10.42 3.77
N GLU A 412 -35.35 10.17 2.45
CA GLU A 412 -34.53 10.94 1.51
C GLU A 412 -34.99 12.39 1.40
N LEU A 413 -36.30 12.67 1.42
CA LEU A 413 -36.85 14.03 1.43
C LEU A 413 -36.45 14.81 2.69
N ILE A 414 -36.53 14.18 3.87
CA ILE A 414 -36.09 14.78 5.13
C ILE A 414 -34.58 15.07 5.07
N GLY A 415 -33.75 14.08 4.73
CA GLY A 415 -32.29 14.24 4.68
C GLY A 415 -31.82 15.29 3.68
N ASN A 416 -32.46 15.39 2.50
CA ASN A 416 -32.15 16.42 1.51
C ASN A 416 -32.57 17.83 1.98
N ALA A 417 -33.64 17.96 2.77
CA ALA A 417 -34.11 19.24 3.29
C ALA A 417 -33.32 19.72 4.53
N THR A 418 -32.94 18.81 5.44
CA THR A 418 -32.26 19.15 6.69
C THR A 418 -30.75 18.88 6.60
N PHE A 419 -30.37 17.60 6.55
CA PHE A 419 -29.00 17.12 6.74
C PHE A 419 -28.01 17.64 5.68
N VAL A 420 -28.36 17.62 4.40
CA VAL A 420 -27.42 17.99 3.32
C VAL A 420 -26.95 19.44 3.45
N THR A 421 -27.87 20.38 3.65
CA THR A 421 -27.55 21.80 3.88
C THR A 421 -26.83 22.02 5.20
N LYS A 422 -27.25 21.32 6.27
CA LYS A 422 -26.60 21.36 7.58
C LYS A 422 -25.13 20.96 7.48
N LEU A 423 -24.84 19.80 6.89
CA LEU A 423 -23.48 19.28 6.70
C LEU A 423 -22.58 20.23 5.88
N GLN A 424 -23.12 20.89 4.85
CA GLN A 424 -22.39 21.90 4.08
C GLN A 424 -21.98 23.10 4.95
N LEU A 425 -22.89 23.64 5.77
CA LEU A 425 -22.61 24.72 6.71
C LEU A 425 -21.56 24.31 7.77
N GLU A 426 -21.69 23.10 8.33
CA GLU A 426 -20.70 22.58 9.29
C GLU A 426 -19.31 22.42 8.65
N TYR A 427 -19.24 21.95 7.40
CA TYR A 427 -17.99 21.81 6.65
C TYR A 427 -17.35 23.17 6.36
N GLU A 428 -18.14 24.18 5.97
CA GLU A 428 -17.65 25.55 5.74
C GLU A 428 -17.14 26.20 7.04
N ASN A 429 -17.85 26.01 8.15
CA ASN A 429 -17.41 26.43 9.48
C ASN A 429 -16.12 25.70 9.91
N LYS A 430 -16.01 24.39 9.70
CA LYS A 430 -14.76 23.64 9.93
C LYS A 430 -13.61 24.07 9.03
N LYS A 431 -13.90 24.53 7.80
CA LYS A 431 -12.91 25.06 6.85
C LYS A 431 -12.41 26.45 7.26
N SER A 432 -13.29 27.32 7.74
CA SER A 432 -12.93 28.68 8.20
C SER A 432 -12.13 28.67 9.51
N ALA A 433 -12.43 27.71 10.40
CA ALA A 433 -11.74 27.53 11.68
C ALA A 433 -10.34 26.91 11.60
N ARG A 434 -9.85 26.50 10.42
CA ARG A 434 -8.52 25.88 10.29
C ARG A 434 -7.42 26.89 10.64
N PRO A 435 -6.46 26.54 11.52
CA PRO A 435 -5.35 27.44 11.84
C PRO A 435 -4.48 27.68 10.60
N LYS A 436 -4.21 28.94 10.27
CA LYS A 436 -3.37 29.31 9.13
C LYS A 436 -1.92 28.88 9.40
N VAL A 437 -1.38 28.02 8.54
CA VAL A 437 -0.02 27.48 8.67
C VAL A 437 0.99 28.62 8.49
N LYS A 438 1.98 28.71 9.39
CA LYS A 438 2.90 29.86 9.43
C LYS A 438 3.89 29.93 8.26
N ASN A 439 4.13 28.81 7.60
CA ASN A 439 4.88 28.69 6.34
C ASN A 439 4.05 27.81 5.39
N GLU A 440 3.39 28.40 4.38
CA GLU A 440 2.80 27.60 3.30
C GLU A 440 3.93 27.12 2.36
N PRO A 441 3.96 25.84 1.95
CA PRO A 441 4.85 25.41 0.88
C PRO A 441 4.49 26.15 -0.41
N MET A 442 5.49 26.43 -1.26
CA MET A 442 5.24 27.09 -2.54
C MET A 442 4.26 26.26 -3.37
N LYS A 443 3.22 26.92 -3.90
CA LYS A 443 2.21 26.27 -4.74
C LYS A 443 2.88 25.51 -5.90
N PRO A 444 2.34 24.35 -6.30
CA PRO A 444 2.87 23.61 -7.44
C PRO A 444 2.91 24.50 -8.69
N PRO A 445 3.85 24.27 -9.62
CA PRO A 445 3.95 25.05 -10.85
C PRO A 445 2.62 24.99 -11.62
N LYS A 446 2.12 26.17 -12.03
CA LYS A 446 0.85 26.32 -12.73
C LYS A 446 0.70 25.31 -13.88
N SER A 447 -0.50 24.76 -14.04
CA SER A 447 -0.82 23.86 -15.15
C SER A 447 -0.71 24.58 -16.50
N PHE A 448 -0.67 23.81 -17.60
CA PHE A 448 -0.65 24.39 -18.94
C PHE A 448 -1.83 25.34 -19.19
N ASP A 449 -3.03 24.93 -18.78
CA ASP A 449 -4.25 25.72 -18.94
C ASP A 449 -4.29 26.95 -18.03
N GLU A 450 -3.72 26.86 -16.82
CA GLU A 450 -3.55 28.00 -15.90
C GLU A 450 -2.53 29.03 -16.40
N ILE A 451 -1.47 28.61 -17.10
CA ILE A 451 -0.48 29.50 -17.73
C ILE A 451 -1.07 30.19 -18.97
N MET A 452 -1.93 29.50 -19.72
CA MET A 452 -2.63 30.05 -20.89
C MET A 452 -3.78 30.99 -20.51
N ALA A 453 -4.35 30.85 -19.31
CA ALA A 453 -5.34 31.77 -18.73
C ALA A 453 -4.71 32.96 -17.98
N ASP A 454 -3.39 32.99 -17.82
CA ASP A 454 -2.66 34.02 -17.10
C ASP A 454 -2.47 35.28 -17.96
N ASN A 455 -2.98 36.43 -17.52
CA ASN A 455 -2.84 37.71 -18.23
C ASN A 455 -1.60 38.51 -17.78
N ASP A 456 -0.92 38.10 -16.70
CA ASP A 456 0.18 38.88 -16.09
C ASP A 456 1.55 38.57 -16.71
N ILE A 457 1.65 37.56 -17.58
CA ILE A 457 2.91 37.15 -18.23
C ILE A 457 3.01 37.77 -19.63
N ALA A 458 4.07 38.54 -19.88
CA ALA A 458 4.33 39.15 -21.19
C ALA A 458 4.30 38.10 -22.33
N THR A 459 3.47 38.36 -23.36
CA THR A 459 3.04 37.39 -24.39
C THR A 459 4.18 36.68 -25.12
N TYR A 460 5.33 37.34 -25.31
CA TYR A 460 6.51 36.74 -25.94
C TYR A 460 7.14 35.62 -25.07
N LYS A 461 7.13 35.75 -23.74
CA LYS A 461 7.58 34.68 -22.83
C LYS A 461 6.59 33.51 -22.80
N GLN A 462 5.28 33.79 -22.82
CA GLN A 462 4.26 32.75 -22.98
C GLN A 462 4.46 31.98 -24.28
N PHE A 463 4.71 32.66 -25.40
CA PHE A 463 4.97 32.01 -26.69
C PHE A 463 6.21 31.11 -26.68
N ILE A 464 7.33 31.55 -26.10
CA ILE A 464 8.54 30.71 -25.98
C ILE A 464 8.30 29.50 -25.06
N LEU A 465 7.59 29.68 -23.94
CA LEU A 465 7.20 28.57 -23.05
C LEU A 465 6.27 27.59 -23.75
N PHE A 466 5.25 28.08 -24.46
CA PHE A 466 4.34 27.27 -25.29
C PHE A 466 5.12 26.46 -26.32
N VAL A 467 5.98 27.09 -27.13
CA VAL A 467 6.79 26.40 -28.14
C VAL A 467 7.67 25.32 -27.50
N ARG A 468 8.37 25.63 -26.39
CA ARG A 468 9.24 24.68 -25.69
C ARG A 468 8.46 23.51 -25.07
N MET A 469 7.29 23.75 -24.50
CA MET A 469 6.44 22.71 -23.90
C MET A 469 5.72 21.88 -24.96
N PHE A 470 5.28 22.49 -26.06
CA PHE A 470 4.68 21.81 -27.21
C PHE A 470 5.68 20.83 -27.84
N TRP A 471 6.89 21.28 -28.19
CA TRP A 471 7.92 20.40 -28.74
C TRP A 471 8.36 19.31 -27.74
N ARG A 472 8.44 19.62 -26.44
CA ARG A 472 8.70 18.60 -25.40
C ARG A 472 7.59 17.54 -25.34
N LYS A 473 6.32 17.94 -25.43
CA LYS A 473 5.18 17.02 -25.45
C LYS A 473 5.20 16.14 -26.70
N GLN A 474 5.38 16.73 -27.90
CA GLN A 474 5.46 15.96 -29.15
C GLN A 474 6.66 15.01 -29.17
N TYR A 475 7.82 15.42 -28.64
CA TYR A 475 8.98 14.54 -28.49
C TYR A 475 8.68 13.32 -27.61
N LEU A 476 8.00 13.51 -26.46
CA LEU A 476 7.60 12.41 -25.59
C LEU A 476 6.55 11.51 -26.26
N GLU A 477 5.49 12.07 -26.85
CA GLU A 477 4.46 11.30 -27.55
C GLU A 477 4.99 10.49 -28.76
N VAL A 478 6.08 10.94 -29.40
CA VAL A 478 6.79 10.17 -30.45
C VAL A 478 7.72 9.11 -29.83
N LYS A 479 8.46 9.46 -28.78
CA LYS A 479 9.37 8.54 -28.07
C LYS A 479 8.59 7.35 -27.49
N ASP A 480 7.50 7.61 -26.78
CA ASP A 480 6.73 6.59 -26.08
C ASP A 480 6.05 5.65 -27.10
N PHE A 481 5.50 6.21 -28.19
CA PHE A 481 4.99 5.42 -29.32
C PHE A 481 6.09 4.54 -29.98
N TYR A 482 7.32 5.04 -30.11
CA TYR A 482 8.43 4.23 -30.63
C TYR A 482 8.78 3.05 -29.70
N PHE A 483 8.77 3.26 -28.37
CA PHE A 483 8.98 2.16 -27.42
C PHE A 483 7.82 1.16 -27.41
N GLU A 484 6.56 1.62 -27.45
CA GLU A 484 5.38 0.74 -27.63
C GLU A 484 5.53 -0.10 -28.92
N PHE A 485 5.96 0.52 -30.03
CA PHE A 485 6.09 -0.14 -31.33
C PHE A 485 7.21 -1.19 -31.37
N MET A 486 8.32 -0.95 -30.67
CA MET A 486 9.42 -1.91 -30.58
C MET A 486 9.11 -3.10 -29.66
N LEU A 487 8.09 -3.00 -28.80
CA LEU A 487 7.67 -4.07 -27.88
C LEU A 487 6.52 -4.92 -28.46
N ASP A 488 5.50 -4.29 -29.04
CA ASP A 488 4.41 -5.00 -29.73
C ASP A 488 3.94 -4.23 -30.98
N PRO A 489 4.61 -4.42 -32.13
CA PRO A 489 4.26 -3.72 -33.36
C PRO A 489 2.90 -4.14 -33.93
N VAL A 490 2.41 -5.35 -33.60
CA VAL A 490 1.18 -5.89 -34.18
C VAL A 490 -0.03 -5.27 -33.48
N ASN A 491 -0.09 -5.36 -32.15
CA ASN A 491 -1.22 -4.80 -31.40
C ASN A 491 -1.21 -3.26 -31.46
N LEU A 492 -0.05 -2.59 -31.46
CA LEU A 492 -0.02 -1.14 -31.57
C LEU A 492 -0.53 -0.60 -32.92
N ILE A 493 -0.22 -1.28 -34.03
CA ILE A 493 -0.80 -0.94 -35.34
C ILE A 493 -2.33 -1.11 -35.33
N MET A 494 -2.84 -2.14 -34.65
CA MET A 494 -4.28 -2.42 -34.57
C MET A 494 -5.01 -1.45 -33.63
N GLU A 495 -4.40 -1.04 -32.51
CA GLU A 495 -4.97 -0.12 -31.53
C GLU A 495 -4.88 1.35 -31.99
N LYS A 496 -3.74 1.78 -32.56
CA LYS A 496 -3.43 3.20 -32.86
C LYS A 496 -3.05 3.45 -34.34
N PRO A 497 -3.77 2.89 -35.35
CA PRO A 497 -3.33 2.88 -36.76
C PRO A 497 -3.07 4.26 -37.34
N GLY A 498 -3.88 5.26 -37.00
CA GLY A 498 -3.73 6.63 -37.50
C GLY A 498 -2.40 7.29 -37.08
N ARG A 499 -1.90 7.00 -35.87
CA ARG A 499 -0.61 7.52 -35.38
C ARG A 499 0.55 6.84 -36.09
N PHE A 500 0.46 5.53 -36.29
CA PHE A 500 1.46 4.75 -37.04
C PHE A 500 1.70 5.33 -38.44
N PHE A 501 0.63 5.57 -39.23
CA PHE A 501 0.78 6.11 -40.59
C PHE A 501 1.40 7.51 -40.63
N VAL A 502 1.06 8.40 -39.68
CA VAL A 502 1.64 9.75 -39.60
C VAL A 502 3.13 9.68 -39.30
N TYR A 503 3.54 8.94 -38.26
CA TYR A 503 4.95 8.85 -37.86
C TYR A 503 5.79 8.08 -38.88
N ALA A 504 5.26 7.02 -39.50
CA ALA A 504 5.95 6.32 -40.58
C ALA A 504 6.17 7.22 -41.82
N THR A 505 5.19 8.06 -42.16
CA THR A 505 5.34 9.03 -43.27
C THR A 505 6.39 10.09 -42.95
N LEU A 506 6.40 10.64 -41.73
CA LEU A 506 7.40 11.61 -41.28
C LEU A 506 8.81 11.00 -41.24
N PHE A 507 8.96 9.76 -40.78
CA PHE A 507 10.23 9.05 -40.78
C PHE A 507 10.76 8.83 -42.21
N MET A 508 9.91 8.35 -43.13
CA MET A 508 10.29 8.17 -44.54
C MET A 508 10.69 9.48 -45.22
N PHE A 509 9.98 10.58 -44.93
CA PHE A 509 10.32 11.91 -45.46
C PHE A 509 11.65 12.43 -44.90
N GLY A 510 11.85 12.31 -43.59
CA GLY A 510 13.11 12.70 -42.92
C GLY A 510 14.31 11.89 -43.40
N ALA A 511 14.16 10.57 -43.56
CA ALA A 511 15.19 9.69 -44.10
C ALA A 511 15.53 10.05 -45.55
N THR A 512 14.54 10.34 -46.39
CA THR A 512 14.74 10.78 -47.78
C THR A 512 15.50 12.11 -47.84
N PHE A 513 15.14 13.07 -46.98
CA PHE A 513 15.81 14.37 -46.89
C PHE A 513 17.26 14.25 -46.39
N ALA A 514 17.51 13.44 -45.36
CA ALA A 514 18.84 13.15 -44.85
C ALA A 514 19.72 12.44 -45.91
N PHE A 515 19.16 11.50 -46.66
CA PHE A 515 19.87 10.81 -47.76
C PHE A 515 20.19 11.77 -48.92
N GLY A 516 19.28 12.71 -49.23
CA GLY A 516 19.51 13.78 -50.20
C GLY A 516 20.64 14.73 -49.78
N ILE A 517 20.66 15.15 -48.50
CA ILE A 517 21.77 15.94 -47.92
C ILE A 517 23.07 15.14 -47.96
N GLY A 518 23.07 13.88 -47.52
CA GLY A 518 24.27 13.01 -47.55
C GLY A 518 24.83 12.82 -48.96
N SER A 519 23.96 12.61 -49.95
CA SER A 519 24.35 12.52 -51.37
C SER A 519 24.88 13.85 -51.91
N THR A 520 24.33 14.99 -51.47
CA THR A 520 24.81 16.32 -51.85
C THR A 520 26.18 16.61 -51.24
N ILE A 521 26.41 16.24 -49.97
CA ILE A 521 27.70 16.35 -49.30
C ILE A 521 28.72 15.43 -49.98
N MET A 522 28.38 14.17 -50.27
CA MET A 522 29.24 13.26 -51.03
C MET A 522 29.60 13.81 -52.41
N PHE A 523 28.64 14.40 -53.14
CA PHE A 523 28.89 15.02 -54.45
C PHE A 523 29.82 16.24 -54.37
N LEU A 524 29.68 17.05 -53.32
CA LEU A 524 30.59 18.18 -53.06
C LEU A 524 32.00 17.68 -52.71
N VAL A 525 32.12 16.68 -51.84
CA VAL A 525 33.42 16.06 -51.48
C VAL A 525 34.08 15.40 -52.69
N SER A 526 33.33 14.69 -53.55
CA SER A 526 33.89 14.08 -54.76
C SER A 526 34.35 15.10 -55.81
N ASN A 527 33.77 16.30 -55.83
CA ASN A 527 34.19 17.38 -56.71
C ASN A 527 35.36 18.22 -56.17
N ILE A 528 35.79 17.99 -54.91
CA ILE A 528 36.93 18.68 -54.30
C ILE A 528 38.26 17.94 -54.57
N GLY A 529 38.23 16.65 -54.90
CA GLY A 529 39.41 15.87 -55.37
C GLY A 529 39.63 15.95 -56.88
N GLY A 530 39.60 17.15 -57.46
CA GLY A 530 39.38 17.37 -58.91
C GLY A 530 40.58 17.70 -59.80
N SER A 531 41.75 17.99 -59.23
CA SER A 531 43.05 18.11 -59.92
C SER A 531 44.17 17.87 -58.88
N ASP A 532 45.40 17.47 -59.21
CA ASP A 532 46.12 17.62 -60.48
C ASP A 532 46.52 16.29 -61.16
N ARG A 533 47.16 16.39 -62.34
CA ARG A 533 47.81 15.30 -63.08
C ARG A 533 49.28 15.65 -63.33
N GLU A 534 50.14 14.63 -63.30
CA GLU A 534 51.47 14.47 -63.92
C GLU A 534 52.35 13.62 -62.96
N GLU A 535 53.17 12.65 -63.38
CA GLU A 535 53.17 11.88 -64.64
C GLU A 535 53.80 10.47 -64.39
N GLU A 536 54.08 9.73 -65.46
CA GLU A 536 54.60 8.34 -65.59
C GLU A 536 55.44 7.67 -64.44
N GLY A 537 55.32 6.33 -64.32
CA GLY A 537 56.52 5.47 -64.09
C GLY A 537 56.51 4.40 -62.96
N HIS A 538 56.47 3.13 -63.35
CA HIS A 538 56.93 1.89 -62.67
C HIS A 538 57.37 1.87 -61.18
N GLU A 539 56.64 1.06 -60.39
CA GLU A 539 57.12 -0.17 -59.70
C GLU A 539 58.47 -0.18 -58.93
N VAL A 540 58.44 -0.44 -57.61
CA VAL A 540 59.18 -1.52 -56.86
C VAL A 540 59.22 -1.25 -55.32
N VAL A 541 58.50 -2.09 -54.56
CA VAL A 541 58.83 -2.79 -53.27
C VAL A 541 59.55 -2.08 -52.07
N ALA A 542 59.02 -2.38 -50.86
CA ALA A 542 59.65 -2.50 -49.50
C ALA A 542 59.63 -1.35 -48.44
N GLU A 543 58.96 -1.69 -47.30
CA GLU A 543 59.43 -1.74 -45.89
C GLU A 543 59.92 -0.51 -45.06
N GLU A 544 59.45 -0.47 -43.79
CA GLU A 544 60.10 0.05 -42.54
C GLU A 544 60.40 1.59 -42.42
N LYS A 545 60.47 2.27 -41.25
CA LYS A 545 60.13 1.97 -39.82
C LYS A 545 60.09 3.23 -38.91
N GLU A 546 59.56 3.05 -37.69
CA GLU A 546 59.97 3.60 -36.35
C GLU A 546 60.08 5.13 -36.02
N ASP A 547 59.47 5.46 -34.86
CA ASP A 547 59.99 6.16 -33.68
C ASP A 547 60.09 7.70 -33.47
N SER A 548 59.14 8.16 -32.64
CA SER A 548 59.37 8.75 -31.29
C SER A 548 59.55 10.27 -31.06
N ASN A 549 59.02 10.70 -29.89
CA ASN A 549 59.44 11.71 -28.88
C ASN A 549 60.30 12.95 -29.27
N ASP A 550 60.25 14.10 -28.55
CA ASP A 550 59.67 14.39 -27.22
C ASP A 550 59.22 15.88 -27.06
N SER A 551 58.75 16.25 -25.87
CA SER A 551 58.43 17.60 -25.39
C SER A 551 59.70 18.39 -24.94
N PRO A 552 59.68 19.72 -24.62
CA PRO A 552 58.92 20.27 -23.48
C PRO A 552 58.49 21.78 -23.52
N ARG A 553 57.98 22.24 -22.37
CA ARG A 553 57.52 23.61 -21.99
C ARG A 553 58.65 24.65 -21.84
N ILE A 554 58.26 25.93 -21.65
CA ILE A 554 58.75 26.84 -20.58
C ILE A 554 57.66 27.88 -20.21
N GLU A 555 57.67 28.40 -18.97
CA GLU A 555 56.73 29.41 -18.39
C GLU A 555 57.31 30.85 -18.53
N ILE A 556 56.78 31.97 -17.98
CA ILE A 556 57.01 32.46 -16.59
C ILE A 556 56.52 33.95 -16.46
N LEU A 557 55.79 34.31 -15.36
CA LEU A 557 55.63 35.64 -14.65
C LEU A 557 55.22 36.95 -15.42
N ASP A 558 54.69 38.04 -14.80
CA ASP A 558 53.77 38.28 -13.63
C ASP A 558 53.40 39.82 -13.56
N GLU A 559 52.72 40.27 -12.48
CA GLU A 559 52.66 41.66 -11.93
C GLU A 559 51.85 42.77 -12.68
N VAL A 560 51.25 43.81 -12.04
CA VAL A 560 50.85 44.09 -10.62
C VAL A 560 49.87 45.32 -10.53
N ILE A 561 49.19 45.49 -9.36
CA ILE A 561 48.51 46.72 -8.83
C ILE A 561 47.24 47.27 -9.54
N GLY A 562 46.33 47.88 -8.74
CA GLY A 562 45.25 48.79 -9.16
C GLY A 562 44.72 49.61 -7.97
N GLU A 563 43.94 50.68 -8.20
CA GLU A 563 43.38 51.52 -7.12
C GLU A 563 42.08 52.30 -7.47
N GLU A 564 41.48 52.90 -6.43
CA GLU A 564 40.17 53.52 -6.16
C GLU A 564 39.27 54.26 -7.19
N SER A 565 37.96 53.89 -7.15
CA SER A 565 36.76 54.70 -6.80
C SER A 565 36.12 55.81 -7.69
N THR A 566 34.84 55.57 -8.03
CA THR A 566 33.62 56.44 -8.03
C THR A 566 33.64 57.97 -8.28
N SER A 567 32.75 58.44 -9.17
CA SER A 567 31.62 59.37 -8.84
C SER A 567 30.70 59.68 -10.05
N VAL A 568 29.59 60.42 -9.86
CA VAL A 568 28.42 60.51 -10.78
C VAL A 568 28.00 61.95 -11.13
N LYS A 569 27.58 62.19 -12.39
CA LYS A 569 26.77 63.34 -12.88
C LYS A 569 25.97 62.95 -14.15
N GLN A 570 24.86 63.58 -14.60
CA GLN A 570 23.76 64.36 -13.96
C GLN A 570 22.70 64.77 -15.04
N SER A 571 21.37 64.71 -14.77
CA SER A 571 20.23 65.48 -15.40
C SER A 571 19.98 65.49 -16.94
N GLU A 572 18.82 65.87 -17.52
CA GLU A 572 17.37 65.63 -17.23
C GLU A 572 16.48 66.17 -18.40
N ASN A 573 15.24 65.64 -18.56
CA ASN A 573 13.97 66.25 -19.07
C ASN A 573 13.69 66.79 -20.52
N ASP A 574 12.49 66.37 -21.00
CA ASP A 574 11.35 67.14 -21.59
C ASP A 574 11.13 67.49 -23.11
N ASN A 575 10.26 66.66 -23.75
CA ASN A 575 8.82 66.92 -24.13
C ASN A 575 8.28 67.70 -25.39
N VAL A 576 7.08 67.23 -25.85
CA VAL A 576 5.95 67.90 -26.60
C VAL A 576 5.90 68.06 -28.16
N ARG A 577 5.00 67.25 -28.80
CA ARG A 577 3.97 67.49 -29.91
C ARG A 577 4.31 68.36 -31.18
N LYS A 578 3.82 68.13 -32.43
CA LYS A 578 2.39 68.00 -32.92
C LYS A 578 2.23 67.84 -34.49
N ARG A 579 1.24 67.06 -34.98
CA ARG A 579 0.39 67.12 -36.25
C ARG A 579 0.92 67.21 -37.74
N SER A 580 0.78 66.10 -38.49
CA SER A 580 -0.03 65.80 -39.74
C SER A 580 -0.53 66.84 -40.81
N VAL A 581 -0.41 66.52 -42.13
CA VAL A 581 -1.24 66.94 -43.34
C VAL A 581 -1.23 65.83 -44.47
N VAL A 582 -2.04 65.90 -45.55
CA VAL A 582 -2.40 64.84 -46.57
C VAL A 582 -2.56 65.37 -48.04
N TYR A 583 -2.38 64.53 -49.09
CA TYR A 583 -2.97 64.49 -50.50
C TYR A 583 -2.45 63.22 -51.27
N GLU A 584 -2.91 62.58 -52.38
CA GLU A 584 -3.88 62.72 -53.54
C GLU A 584 -3.23 62.95 -54.95
N ASN A 585 -3.66 62.40 -56.14
CA ASN A 585 -4.67 61.39 -56.59
C ASN A 585 -4.33 60.78 -58.03
N THR A 586 -5.21 59.95 -58.66
CA THR A 586 -5.04 59.15 -59.94
C THR A 586 -5.83 59.69 -61.17
N PRO A 587 -5.59 59.32 -62.50
CA PRO A 587 -6.29 58.16 -63.18
C PRO A 587 -5.83 57.60 -64.61
N LEU A 588 -6.37 56.41 -65.01
CA LEU A 588 -6.87 55.93 -66.36
C LEU A 588 -5.99 55.42 -67.59
N ILE A 589 -6.65 54.73 -68.57
CA ILE A 589 -6.15 53.68 -69.53
C ILE A 589 -6.88 53.63 -70.93
N PRO A 590 -6.24 53.20 -72.06
CA PRO A 590 -6.87 52.41 -73.17
C PRO A 590 -5.97 51.28 -73.81
N ILE A 591 -6.42 50.03 -74.15
CA ILE A 591 -7.11 49.41 -75.36
C ILE A 591 -6.18 48.63 -76.37
N ASP A 592 -6.73 47.56 -77.00
CA ASP A 592 -6.17 46.41 -77.80
C ASP A 592 -6.25 46.64 -79.38
N PRO A 593 -6.20 45.71 -80.41
CA PRO A 593 -6.14 44.21 -80.49
C PRO A 593 -5.39 43.48 -81.70
N ASN A 594 -5.57 42.13 -81.82
CA ASN A 594 -5.37 41.18 -82.96
C ASN A 594 -3.95 40.64 -83.31
N THR A 595 -3.70 39.38 -83.71
CA THR A 595 -4.39 38.48 -84.69
C THR A 595 -4.10 36.95 -84.44
N VAL A 596 -4.75 36.01 -85.16
CA VAL A 596 -4.77 34.53 -84.90
C VAL A 596 -4.34 33.66 -86.12
N THR A 597 -3.71 32.48 -85.92
CA THR A 597 -3.83 31.28 -86.81
C THR A 597 -3.36 29.96 -86.16
N HIS A 598 -3.75 28.81 -86.75
CA HIS A 598 -3.52 27.43 -86.26
C HIS A 598 -2.56 26.60 -87.14
N LEU A 599 -1.97 25.54 -86.57
CA LEU A 599 -1.61 24.30 -87.28
C LEU A 599 -1.58 23.08 -86.32
N THR A 600 -1.79 21.87 -86.84
CA THR A 600 -2.01 20.61 -86.08
C THR A 600 -1.37 19.39 -86.77
N LEU A 601 -1.58 18.17 -86.22
CA LEU A 601 -0.92 16.86 -86.48
C LEU A 601 0.27 16.60 -85.50
N VAL A 602 0.56 15.38 -84.97
CA VAL A 602 -0.10 14.06 -85.07
C VAL A 602 0.12 13.21 -83.77
N LYS A 603 -0.22 11.90 -83.77
CA LYS A 603 0.08 10.86 -82.74
C LYS A 603 0.45 9.53 -83.47
N PRO A 604 0.60 8.32 -82.86
CA PRO A 604 0.72 7.91 -81.45
C PRO A 604 1.82 6.84 -81.17
N LYS A 605 1.96 6.38 -79.91
CA LYS A 605 1.85 4.94 -79.54
C LYS A 605 1.62 4.74 -78.04
N ASN A 606 1.12 3.56 -77.65
CA ASN A 606 0.48 3.31 -76.35
C ASN A 606 1.31 2.41 -75.42
N TYR A 607 1.11 2.54 -74.10
CA TYR A 607 1.22 1.41 -73.16
C TYR A 607 0.14 1.48 -72.07
N ASN A 608 -0.35 0.33 -71.61
CA ASN A 608 -1.62 0.23 -70.86
C ASN A 608 -1.49 0.40 -69.34
N TRP A 609 -2.23 1.37 -68.77
CA TRP A 609 -2.35 1.55 -67.31
C TRP A 609 -3.59 0.89 -66.67
N GLY A 610 -4.53 0.36 -67.48
CA GLY A 610 -5.88 -0.03 -67.05
C GLY A 610 -6.02 -1.22 -66.08
N ARG A 611 -4.92 -1.89 -65.65
CA ARG A 611 -5.00 -3.07 -64.76
C ARG A 611 -4.54 -2.84 -63.30
N ARG A 612 -3.69 -1.85 -63.01
CA ARG A 612 -3.18 -1.65 -61.62
C ARG A 612 -4.14 -0.87 -60.71
N PHE A 613 -4.96 0.02 -61.25
CA PHE A 613 -5.83 0.89 -60.45
C PHE A 613 -6.99 0.18 -59.73
N ARG A 614 -7.42 -1.01 -60.17
CA ARG A 614 -8.53 -1.75 -59.53
C ARG A 614 -8.16 -2.42 -58.21
N PHE A 615 -6.88 -2.71 -57.96
CA PHE A 615 -6.44 -3.33 -56.69
C PHE A 615 -6.38 -2.34 -55.52
N ILE A 616 -6.09 -1.06 -55.79
CA ILE A 616 -5.85 -0.04 -54.76
C ILE A 616 -7.13 0.38 -54.03
N VAL A 617 -8.30 0.33 -54.70
CA VAL A 617 -9.58 0.84 -54.14
C VAL A 617 -10.45 -0.27 -53.51
N LEU A 618 -10.34 -1.51 -53.99
CA LEU A 618 -11.16 -2.62 -53.47
C LEU A 618 -10.65 -3.17 -52.12
N PHE A 619 -9.34 -3.16 -51.88
CA PHE A 619 -8.77 -3.77 -50.66
C PHE A 619 -9.16 -3.07 -49.34
N PRO A 620 -9.12 -1.72 -49.23
CA PRO A 620 -9.56 -1.02 -48.01
C PRO A 620 -11.05 -1.23 -47.72
N SER A 621 -11.87 -1.30 -48.78
CA SER A 621 -13.32 -1.44 -48.69
C SER A 621 -13.74 -2.76 -48.03
N ILE A 622 -13.01 -3.85 -48.29
CA ILE A 622 -13.29 -5.18 -47.74
C ILE A 622 -12.88 -5.25 -46.25
N LEU A 623 -11.73 -4.68 -45.88
CA LEU A 623 -11.26 -4.61 -44.50
C LEU A 623 -12.24 -3.86 -43.59
N LEU A 624 -12.81 -2.74 -44.07
CA LEU A 624 -13.80 -1.95 -43.32
C LEU A 624 -15.07 -2.76 -43.00
N ILE A 625 -15.54 -3.58 -43.94
CA ILE A 625 -16.73 -4.44 -43.76
C ILE A 625 -16.46 -5.56 -42.75
N ILE A 626 -15.27 -6.18 -42.80
CA ILE A 626 -14.87 -7.22 -41.84
C ILE A 626 -14.80 -6.63 -40.41
N ALA A 627 -14.21 -5.45 -40.24
CA ALA A 627 -14.16 -4.76 -38.94
C ALA A 627 -15.57 -4.48 -38.37
N LEU A 628 -16.49 -3.97 -39.21
CA LEU A 628 -17.87 -3.67 -38.81
C LEU A 628 -18.69 -4.92 -38.44
N LEU A 629 -18.37 -6.08 -39.02
CA LEU A 629 -19.00 -7.36 -38.66
C LEU A 629 -18.47 -7.91 -37.33
N LEU A 630 -17.16 -7.79 -37.06
CA LEU A 630 -16.56 -8.24 -35.80
C LEU A 630 -17.06 -7.44 -34.59
N ILE A 631 -17.17 -6.11 -34.72
CA ILE A 631 -17.72 -5.22 -33.68
C ILE A 631 -19.13 -5.65 -33.23
N LYS A 632 -19.91 -6.25 -34.13
CA LYS A 632 -21.30 -6.64 -33.87
C LYS A 632 -21.45 -7.97 -33.11
N SER A 633 -20.35 -8.68 -32.82
CA SER A 633 -20.38 -10.03 -32.24
C SER A 633 -20.10 -10.11 -30.72
N PHE A 634 -19.82 -8.98 -30.05
CA PHE A 634 -19.33 -8.96 -28.66
C PHE A 634 -20.20 -8.20 -27.65
N SER A 635 -21.45 -7.84 -28.00
CA SER A 635 -22.37 -7.17 -27.08
C SER A 635 -23.25 -8.15 -26.29
N GLN A 636 -22.80 -8.55 -25.09
CA GLN A 636 -23.55 -9.31 -24.08
C GLN A 636 -23.35 -8.63 -22.70
N PRO A 637 -24.41 -8.15 -22.02
CA PRO A 637 -24.27 -7.47 -20.73
C PRO A 637 -24.65 -8.36 -19.52
N GLY A 638 -23.80 -8.39 -18.48
CA GLY A 638 -24.21 -8.87 -17.15
C GLY A 638 -23.11 -9.48 -16.28
N SER A 639 -22.68 -8.78 -15.22
CA SER A 639 -22.12 -9.37 -13.99
C SER A 639 -22.33 -8.42 -12.80
N SER A 640 -22.21 -8.92 -11.57
CA SER A 640 -22.76 -8.24 -10.38
C SER A 640 -21.84 -7.19 -9.73
N ILE A 641 -22.43 -6.33 -8.88
CA ILE A 641 -21.78 -5.28 -8.09
C ILE A 641 -20.68 -5.82 -7.15
N SER A 642 -20.66 -7.12 -6.85
CA SER A 642 -19.53 -7.80 -6.18
C SER A 642 -18.17 -7.58 -6.86
N ASN A 643 -18.14 -7.26 -8.15
CA ASN A 643 -16.92 -7.09 -8.93
C ASN A 643 -16.27 -5.69 -8.80
N ILE A 644 -16.89 -4.72 -8.12
CA ILE A 644 -16.41 -3.32 -8.12
C ILE A 644 -15.08 -3.14 -7.37
N TYR A 645 -14.89 -3.77 -6.21
CA TYR A 645 -13.70 -3.56 -5.37
C TYR A 645 -12.62 -4.66 -5.49
N GLY A 646 -12.91 -5.73 -6.23
CA GLY A 646 -12.03 -6.91 -6.35
C GLY A 646 -11.92 -7.75 -5.06
N PRO A 647 -11.19 -8.88 -5.10
CA PRO A 647 -10.97 -9.74 -3.94
C PRO A 647 -10.02 -9.09 -2.91
N SER A 648 -10.03 -9.60 -1.67
CA SER A 648 -8.95 -9.31 -0.71
C SER A 648 -7.62 -9.90 -1.20
N LEU A 649 -6.52 -9.34 -0.70
CA LEU A 649 -5.17 -9.71 -1.06
C LEU A 649 -4.38 -10.07 0.20
N ASN A 650 -4.04 -11.35 0.36
CA ASN A 650 -3.23 -11.79 1.48
C ASN A 650 -1.75 -11.57 1.16
N LEU A 651 -1.25 -10.37 1.45
CA LEU A 651 0.15 -9.98 1.31
C LEU A 651 1.01 -10.77 2.29
N ARG A 652 2.01 -11.52 1.80
CA ARG A 652 3.01 -12.17 2.66
C ARG A 652 4.37 -11.51 2.45
N ILE A 653 4.88 -10.83 3.48
CA ILE A 653 6.21 -10.22 3.51
C ILE A 653 7.16 -11.19 4.22
N TYR A 654 8.24 -11.56 3.55
CA TYR A 654 9.41 -12.23 4.12
C TYR A 654 10.56 -11.22 4.13
N THR A 655 11.28 -11.05 5.24
CA THR A 655 12.54 -10.29 5.26
C THR A 655 13.67 -11.06 5.92
N ASN A 656 14.87 -11.03 5.32
CA ASN A 656 16.06 -11.64 5.91
C ASN A 656 17.34 -10.99 5.38
N ASN A 657 18.20 -10.53 6.29
CA ASN A 657 19.62 -10.37 5.96
C ASN A 657 20.17 -11.78 5.72
N ILE A 658 20.73 -12.04 4.54
CA ILE A 658 21.16 -13.40 4.16
C ILE A 658 22.66 -13.65 4.38
N ARG A 659 23.40 -12.67 4.90
CA ARG A 659 24.88 -12.57 4.91
C ARG A 659 25.50 -12.58 3.51
N PHE A 660 26.36 -11.61 3.21
CA PHE A 660 27.07 -11.58 1.93
C PHE A 660 27.94 -12.85 1.70
N ASP A 661 28.25 -13.16 0.44
CA ASP A 661 29.09 -14.30 0.06
C ASP A 661 30.57 -14.07 0.45
N ASN A 662 30.85 -14.25 1.74
CA ASN A 662 32.08 -13.88 2.43
C ASN A 662 33.25 -14.85 2.14
N LYS A 663 33.83 -14.72 0.95
CA LYS A 663 34.92 -15.57 0.45
C LYS A 663 36.29 -15.36 1.12
N ARG A 664 36.45 -14.37 1.99
CA ARG A 664 37.77 -13.98 2.55
C ARG A 664 37.90 -14.22 4.05
N HIS A 665 36.91 -13.80 4.83
CA HIS A 665 36.96 -13.83 6.29
C HIS A 665 35.59 -14.28 6.83
N PRO A 666 35.13 -15.50 6.50
CA PRO A 666 33.88 -16.03 7.03
C PRO A 666 33.94 -16.06 8.56
N ASP A 667 32.81 -15.73 9.19
CA ASP A 667 32.69 -15.75 10.64
C ASP A 667 32.84 -17.20 11.18
N GLU A 668 33.20 -17.37 12.46
CA GLU A 668 33.71 -18.65 13.02
C GLU A 668 32.82 -19.88 12.74
N PHE A 669 31.51 -19.67 12.65
CA PHE A 669 30.51 -20.71 12.39
C PHE A 669 29.79 -20.53 11.03
N GLU A 670 30.16 -19.52 10.23
CA GLU A 670 29.62 -19.31 8.89
C GLU A 670 29.98 -20.50 7.98
N ARG A 671 29.04 -20.84 7.08
CA ARG A 671 29.30 -21.77 5.98
C ARG A 671 29.40 -21.00 4.66
N PRO A 672 30.20 -21.44 3.68
CA PRO A 672 30.26 -20.77 2.37
C PRO A 672 28.89 -20.70 1.68
N TRP A 673 28.66 -19.68 0.87
CA TRP A 673 27.40 -19.46 0.15
C TRP A 673 26.92 -20.69 -0.65
N LYS A 674 27.83 -21.44 -1.30
CA LYS A 674 27.54 -22.72 -1.99
C LYS A 674 26.77 -23.72 -1.11
N THR A 675 26.96 -23.68 0.22
CA THR A 675 26.20 -24.47 1.19
C THR A 675 24.97 -23.74 1.72
N ARG A 676 25.06 -22.44 2.03
CA ARG A 676 23.96 -21.65 2.63
C ARG A 676 22.78 -21.47 1.67
N LYS A 677 23.06 -21.25 0.37
CA LYS A 677 22.06 -20.87 -0.64
C LYS A 677 20.87 -21.81 -0.74
N VAL A 678 21.08 -23.12 -0.65
CA VAL A 678 20.00 -24.12 -0.73
C VAL A 678 18.98 -23.93 0.39
N GLN A 679 19.42 -23.58 1.60
CA GLN A 679 18.50 -23.38 2.72
C GLN A 679 17.88 -21.98 2.72
N VAL A 680 18.59 -20.97 2.23
CA VAL A 680 18.00 -19.64 1.96
C VAL A 680 16.88 -19.73 0.92
N ILE A 681 17.14 -20.39 -0.22
CA ILE A 681 16.16 -20.59 -1.30
C ILE A 681 14.97 -21.41 -0.79
N ASN A 682 15.20 -22.55 -0.14
CA ASN A 682 14.12 -23.38 0.39
C ASN A 682 13.31 -22.66 1.50
N SER A 683 13.93 -21.77 2.28
CA SER A 683 13.24 -20.95 3.28
C SER A 683 12.34 -19.90 2.63
N ILE A 684 12.85 -19.18 1.62
CA ILE A 684 12.06 -18.21 0.85
C ILE A 684 10.90 -18.94 0.16
N ASP A 685 11.18 -20.04 -0.54
CA ASP A 685 10.17 -20.84 -1.26
C ASP A 685 9.09 -21.33 -0.30
N PHE A 686 9.41 -22.14 0.72
CA PHE A 686 8.44 -22.68 1.68
C PHE A 686 7.53 -21.62 2.32
N HIS A 687 8.06 -20.41 2.56
CA HIS A 687 7.27 -19.30 3.11
C HIS A 687 6.53 -18.45 2.05
N THR A 688 6.55 -18.82 0.77
CA THR A 688 5.92 -18.13 -0.37
C THR A 688 5.28 -19.05 -1.45
N SER A 689 5.34 -20.38 -1.32
CA SER A 689 4.66 -21.33 -2.23
C SER A 689 3.14 -21.42 -2.03
N PHE A 690 2.58 -20.86 -0.95
CA PHE A 690 1.16 -21.05 -0.62
C PHE A 690 0.24 -20.28 -1.58
N LEU A 691 -0.58 -21.03 -2.33
CA LEU A 691 -1.47 -20.49 -3.37
C LEU A 691 -2.53 -19.54 -2.78
N GLY A 692 -2.64 -18.35 -3.36
CA GLY A 692 -3.58 -17.30 -2.95
C GLY A 692 -2.94 -16.10 -2.24
N HIS A 693 -1.70 -16.23 -1.75
CA HIS A 693 -0.93 -15.09 -1.27
C HIS A 693 -0.28 -14.31 -2.42
N ALA A 694 -0.12 -13.00 -2.23
CA ALA A 694 0.75 -12.18 -3.04
C ALA A 694 2.03 -11.89 -2.24
N ASN A 695 3.16 -12.35 -2.76
CA ASN A 695 4.39 -12.53 -2.00
C ASN A 695 5.37 -11.40 -2.30
N VAL A 696 6.04 -10.92 -1.26
CA VAL A 696 7.14 -9.94 -1.36
C VAL A 696 8.28 -10.35 -0.43
N VAL A 697 9.49 -10.35 -0.96
CA VAL A 697 10.69 -10.87 -0.30
C VAL A 697 11.74 -9.75 -0.24
N CYS A 698 12.01 -9.25 0.95
CA CYS A 698 13.01 -8.21 1.24
C CYS A 698 14.32 -8.87 1.70
N LEU A 699 15.42 -8.72 0.96
CA LEU A 699 16.70 -9.30 1.36
C LEU A 699 17.75 -8.22 1.68
N GLN A 700 18.73 -8.54 2.54
CA GLN A 700 19.85 -7.64 2.86
C GLN A 700 21.20 -8.39 2.77
N GLU A 701 22.29 -7.63 2.60
CA GLU A 701 23.65 -8.11 2.26
C GLU A 701 23.80 -8.92 0.95
N VAL A 702 22.82 -8.88 0.05
CA VAL A 702 22.83 -9.72 -1.16
C VAL A 702 23.89 -9.22 -2.17
N LEU A 703 24.91 -10.02 -2.48
CA LEU A 703 25.78 -9.76 -3.64
C LEU A 703 25.14 -10.26 -4.94
N HIS A 704 25.53 -9.70 -6.09
CA HIS A 704 24.94 -10.02 -7.40
C HIS A 704 24.86 -11.54 -7.66
N ASN A 705 25.93 -12.28 -7.40
CA ASN A 705 25.97 -13.73 -7.60
C ASN A 705 25.06 -14.53 -6.63
N GLN A 706 24.70 -13.95 -5.49
CA GLN A 706 23.71 -14.54 -4.57
C GLN A 706 22.29 -14.28 -5.07
N LEU A 707 22.05 -13.10 -5.65
CA LEU A 707 20.79 -12.71 -6.26
C LEU A 707 20.47 -13.58 -7.48
N GLU A 708 21.44 -13.80 -8.37
CA GLU A 708 21.33 -14.74 -9.49
C GLU A 708 21.03 -16.17 -9.00
N ASP A 709 21.77 -16.65 -8.00
CA ASP A 709 21.55 -17.98 -7.39
C ASP A 709 20.13 -18.14 -6.81
N ILE A 710 19.63 -17.11 -6.12
CA ILE A 710 18.28 -17.13 -5.52
C ILE A 710 17.21 -17.11 -6.61
N LEU A 711 17.33 -16.23 -7.61
CA LEU A 711 16.36 -16.13 -8.69
C LEU A 711 16.35 -17.40 -9.56
N ALA A 712 17.50 -18.00 -9.82
CA ALA A 712 17.60 -19.29 -10.51
C ALA A 712 16.95 -20.41 -9.71
N GLY A 713 17.18 -20.49 -8.39
CA GLY A 713 16.57 -21.50 -7.52
C GLY A 713 15.06 -21.36 -7.39
N LEU A 714 14.54 -20.16 -7.13
CA LEU A 714 13.11 -19.92 -6.99
C LEU A 714 12.33 -20.17 -8.29
N ASN A 715 12.92 -19.85 -9.45
CA ASN A 715 12.31 -20.12 -10.76
C ASN A 715 12.45 -21.59 -11.23
N GLN A 716 13.13 -22.50 -10.51
CA GLN A 716 13.19 -23.93 -10.91
C GLN A 716 11.83 -24.63 -10.79
N ASN A 717 11.07 -24.32 -9.73
CA ASN A 717 9.76 -24.92 -9.46
C ASN A 717 8.60 -23.95 -9.72
N HIS A 718 8.86 -22.64 -9.65
CA HIS A 718 7.83 -21.60 -9.67
C HIS A 718 8.25 -20.43 -10.57
N GLU A 719 7.92 -20.52 -11.86
CA GLU A 719 8.22 -19.46 -12.84
C GLU A 719 7.62 -18.10 -12.47
N GLY A 720 8.37 -17.04 -12.73
CA GLY A 720 7.92 -15.65 -12.68
C GLY A 720 8.52 -14.81 -11.55
N TRP A 721 9.40 -15.34 -10.71
CA TRP A 721 10.13 -14.56 -9.72
C TRP A 721 11.10 -13.58 -10.39
N THR A 722 11.00 -12.31 -10.00
CA THR A 722 11.90 -11.22 -10.41
C THR A 722 12.22 -10.32 -9.22
N PHE A 723 12.99 -9.25 -9.43
CA PHE A 723 13.36 -8.29 -8.40
C PHE A 723 13.41 -6.85 -8.91
N TYR A 724 13.51 -5.92 -7.96
CA TYR A 724 14.09 -4.60 -8.17
C TYR A 724 15.11 -4.28 -7.07
N GLY A 725 16.15 -3.51 -7.41
CA GLY A 725 17.22 -3.08 -6.52
C GLY A 725 18.55 -3.02 -7.27
N VAL A 726 19.53 -2.30 -6.72
CA VAL A 726 20.86 -2.13 -7.32
C VAL A 726 21.98 -2.31 -6.29
N GLY A 727 23.19 -2.63 -6.75
CA GLY A 727 24.39 -2.69 -5.92
C GLY A 727 24.74 -1.32 -5.34
N ARG A 728 24.96 -1.25 -4.02
CA ARG A 728 25.16 0.02 -3.29
C ARG A 728 26.44 0.79 -3.65
N SER A 729 27.41 0.18 -4.32
CA SER A 729 28.74 0.81 -4.55
C SER A 729 28.83 1.55 -5.88
N ASP A 730 28.04 1.15 -6.88
CA ASP A 730 28.00 1.76 -8.22
C ASP A 730 26.58 2.21 -8.66
N GLY A 731 25.53 1.77 -7.96
CA GLY A 731 24.15 1.97 -8.38
C GLY A 731 23.71 1.03 -9.51
N ASN A 732 24.41 -0.08 -9.70
CA ASN A 732 24.14 -1.10 -10.71
C ASN A 732 24.36 -2.51 -10.16
N MET A 733 25.61 -3.02 -10.15
CA MET A 733 25.94 -4.42 -9.83
C MET A 733 26.98 -4.60 -8.71
N SER A 734 27.60 -3.53 -8.24
CA SER A 734 28.75 -3.58 -7.33
C SER A 734 28.36 -3.42 -5.86
N GLY A 735 28.83 -4.34 -5.02
CA GLY A 735 28.56 -4.38 -3.59
C GLY A 735 27.21 -5.01 -3.22
N GLU A 736 26.84 -4.88 -1.95
CA GLU A 736 25.56 -5.39 -1.43
C GLU A 736 24.36 -4.66 -2.03
N TYR A 737 23.31 -5.41 -2.32
CA TYR A 737 21.97 -4.95 -2.61
C TYR A 737 21.10 -5.03 -1.34
N ALA A 738 20.01 -4.27 -1.33
CA ALA A 738 18.83 -4.52 -0.50
C ALA A 738 17.60 -4.73 -1.41
N PRO A 739 17.50 -5.84 -2.17
CA PRO A 739 16.54 -5.95 -3.26
C PRO A 739 15.14 -6.34 -2.75
N VAL A 740 14.10 -5.97 -3.52
CA VAL A 740 12.72 -6.43 -3.31
C VAL A 740 12.36 -7.43 -4.40
N LEU A 741 12.18 -8.68 -4.02
CA LEU A 741 11.80 -9.80 -4.88
C LEU A 741 10.29 -10.01 -4.84
N PHE A 742 9.69 -10.33 -5.99
CA PHE A 742 8.25 -10.54 -6.16
C PHE A 742 7.97 -11.34 -7.44
N LYS A 743 6.78 -11.97 -7.57
CA LYS A 743 6.39 -12.68 -8.81
C LYS A 743 5.70 -11.75 -9.80
N THR A 744 6.11 -11.77 -11.07
CA THR A 744 5.53 -10.97 -12.17
C THR A 744 4.09 -11.35 -12.49
N GLY A 745 3.65 -12.57 -12.14
CA GLY A 745 2.25 -13.02 -12.22
C GLY A 745 1.37 -12.51 -11.07
N GLU A 746 1.95 -12.17 -9.92
CA GLU A 746 1.23 -11.64 -8.74
C GLU A 746 1.18 -10.10 -8.77
N TRP A 747 2.22 -9.44 -9.28
CA TRP A 747 2.40 -7.99 -9.19
C TRP A 747 2.77 -7.30 -10.52
N ARG A 748 2.53 -5.98 -10.58
CA ARG A 748 3.06 -5.04 -11.57
C ARG A 748 3.73 -3.88 -10.83
N ILE A 749 4.99 -3.58 -11.13
CA ILE A 749 5.62 -2.32 -10.68
C ILE A 749 4.90 -1.14 -11.35
N LEU A 750 4.60 -0.11 -10.57
CA LEU A 750 4.21 1.22 -11.07
C LEU A 750 5.41 2.17 -11.02
N GLU A 751 6.08 2.23 -9.86
CA GLU A 751 7.23 3.10 -9.60
C GLU A 751 8.30 2.34 -8.82
N ASN A 752 9.56 2.77 -8.96
CA ASN A 752 10.70 2.17 -8.30
C ASN A 752 11.83 3.20 -8.13
N ALA A 753 12.61 3.08 -7.05
CA ALA A 753 13.76 3.93 -6.77
C ALA A 753 14.73 3.23 -5.80
N THR A 754 16.01 3.57 -5.86
CA THR A 754 16.98 3.25 -4.79
C THR A 754 17.63 4.55 -4.32
N TYR A 755 17.65 4.76 -3.01
CA TYR A 755 18.24 5.94 -2.38
C TYR A 755 19.39 5.54 -1.46
N TRP A 756 20.49 6.29 -1.53
CA TRP A 756 21.59 6.17 -0.59
C TRP A 756 21.27 6.87 0.72
N LEU A 757 21.63 6.24 1.83
CA LEU A 757 21.40 6.75 3.18
C LEU A 757 22.55 7.70 3.53
N SER A 758 22.48 8.90 2.94
CA SER A 758 23.51 9.93 2.99
C SER A 758 22.95 11.33 2.73
N GLU A 759 23.84 12.33 2.81
CA GLU A 759 23.60 13.70 2.41
C GLU A 759 23.40 13.87 0.88
N THR A 760 23.66 12.85 0.06
CA THR A 760 23.42 12.87 -1.40
C THR A 760 22.68 11.62 -1.89
N PRO A 761 21.40 11.43 -1.50
CA PRO A 761 20.67 10.16 -1.66
C PRO A 761 20.43 9.70 -3.09
N TRP A 762 20.65 10.55 -4.10
CA TRP A 762 20.45 10.24 -5.53
C TRP A 762 21.70 9.67 -6.23
N LYS A 763 22.78 9.36 -5.50
CA LYS A 763 24.01 8.76 -6.07
C LYS A 763 24.73 7.85 -5.08
N PRO A 764 25.56 6.89 -5.56
CA PRO A 764 26.49 6.13 -4.73
C PRO A 764 27.29 7.05 -3.80
N SER A 765 27.07 6.86 -2.50
CA SER A 765 27.65 7.69 -1.44
C SER A 765 27.49 7.05 -0.06
N ARG A 766 28.44 7.34 0.83
CA ARG A 766 28.42 6.96 2.25
C ARG A 766 28.02 8.16 3.09
N GLY A 767 27.01 8.00 3.95
CA GLY A 767 26.47 9.08 4.78
C GLY A 767 27.09 9.20 6.16
N TRP A 768 27.21 10.43 6.66
CA TRP A 768 27.49 10.74 8.07
C TRP A 768 28.68 9.96 8.67
N ASP A 769 28.46 9.21 9.76
CA ASP A 769 29.46 8.36 10.44
C ASP A 769 29.37 6.87 10.05
N ALA A 770 28.72 6.54 8.92
CA ALA A 770 28.61 5.17 8.46
C ALA A 770 29.98 4.57 8.11
N ALA A 771 30.15 3.26 8.35
CA ALA A 771 31.32 2.51 7.92
C ALA A 771 31.36 2.33 6.39
N LEU A 772 30.19 2.03 5.80
CA LEU A 772 30.02 1.67 4.39
C LEU A 772 28.83 2.42 3.78
N GLU A 773 28.72 2.46 2.45
CA GLU A 773 27.51 2.91 1.76
C GLU A 773 26.32 2.10 2.27
N ARG A 774 25.14 2.71 2.42
CA ARG A 774 23.91 2.00 2.78
C ARG A 774 22.75 2.57 1.98
N ILE A 775 21.73 1.75 1.76
CA ILE A 775 20.64 2.06 0.82
C ILE A 775 19.25 1.70 1.37
N VAL A 776 18.24 2.35 0.81
CA VAL A 776 16.84 1.91 0.81
C VAL A 776 16.35 1.74 -0.63
N THR A 777 15.79 0.58 -0.93
CA THR A 777 15.15 0.25 -2.21
C THR A 777 13.64 0.38 -2.03
N MET A 778 12.97 1.10 -2.92
CA MET A 778 11.52 1.33 -2.91
C MET A 778 10.90 0.75 -4.18
N VAL A 779 9.79 0.02 -4.04
CA VAL A 779 8.89 -0.32 -5.15
C VAL A 779 7.43 -0.04 -4.80
N THR A 780 6.70 0.61 -5.72
CA THR A 780 5.25 0.67 -5.72
C THR A 780 4.71 -0.49 -6.53
N LEU A 781 4.05 -1.44 -5.87
CA LEU A 781 3.52 -2.67 -6.47
C LEU A 781 2.00 -2.60 -6.54
N GLN A 782 1.45 -2.82 -7.74
CA GLN A 782 0.03 -3.03 -7.99
C GLN A 782 -0.25 -4.54 -8.10
N SER A 783 -1.23 -5.04 -7.34
CA SER A 783 -1.64 -6.44 -7.41
C SER A 783 -2.32 -6.75 -8.74
N ARG A 784 -2.03 -7.94 -9.29
CA ARG A 784 -2.74 -8.48 -10.47
C ARG A 784 -4.00 -9.23 -10.10
N LEU A 785 -4.08 -9.77 -8.88
CA LEU A 785 -5.30 -10.37 -8.32
C LEU A 785 -6.37 -9.29 -8.05
N ASN A 786 -5.94 -8.10 -7.61
CA ASN A 786 -6.80 -6.93 -7.46
C ASN A 786 -6.07 -5.64 -7.86
N PRO A 787 -6.25 -5.13 -9.10
CA PRO A 787 -5.61 -3.90 -9.57
C PRO A 787 -5.94 -2.62 -8.79
N LEU A 788 -6.95 -2.60 -7.92
CA LEU A 788 -7.21 -1.47 -7.03
C LEU A 788 -6.28 -1.47 -5.79
N ILE A 789 -5.74 -2.63 -5.42
CA ILE A 789 -4.77 -2.76 -4.33
C ILE A 789 -3.37 -2.48 -4.89
N LYS A 790 -2.87 -1.30 -4.52
CA LYS A 790 -1.48 -0.86 -4.70
C LYS A 790 -0.84 -0.65 -3.34
N ILE A 791 0.43 -0.97 -3.17
CA ILE A 791 1.21 -0.77 -1.95
C ILE A 791 2.62 -0.27 -2.30
N ASN A 792 3.30 0.38 -1.36
CA ASN A 792 4.73 0.61 -1.46
C ASN A 792 5.48 -0.34 -0.51
N VAL A 793 6.63 -0.84 -0.94
CA VAL A 793 7.53 -1.65 -0.11
C VAL A 793 8.92 -1.02 -0.15
N PHE A 794 9.42 -0.66 1.03
CA PHE A 794 10.75 -0.10 1.24
C PHE A 794 11.62 -1.16 1.94
N ASN A 795 12.70 -1.60 1.31
CA ASN A 795 13.68 -2.50 1.90
C ASN A 795 14.99 -1.75 2.21
N THR A 796 15.52 -1.86 3.42
CA THR A 796 16.72 -1.14 3.84
C THR A 796 17.72 -2.01 4.60
N HIS A 797 18.99 -1.58 4.58
CA HIS A 797 20.04 -2.08 5.47
C HIS A 797 20.77 -0.89 6.11
N PHE A 798 20.72 -0.76 7.43
CA PHE A 798 21.34 0.34 8.19
C PHE A 798 22.83 0.09 8.48
N ASP A 799 23.61 1.14 8.79
CA ASP A 799 25.04 0.96 9.08
C ASP A 799 25.27 0.35 10.46
N HIS A 800 26.18 -0.61 10.55
CA HIS A 800 26.45 -1.36 11.77
C HIS A 800 27.21 -0.55 12.84
N ARG A 801 28.00 0.48 12.44
CA ARG A 801 28.81 1.29 13.37
C ARG A 801 28.23 2.67 13.65
N GLY A 802 27.83 3.37 12.59
CA GLY A 802 27.48 4.79 12.62
C GLY A 802 26.19 5.09 13.36
N LYS A 803 26.28 5.70 14.55
CA LYS A 803 25.10 6.04 15.35
C LYS A 803 24.36 7.24 14.78
N LEU A 804 25.09 8.23 14.24
CA LEU A 804 24.48 9.36 13.54
C LEU A 804 23.85 8.89 12.23
N ALA A 805 24.50 7.99 11.50
CA ALA A 805 24.00 7.40 10.27
C ALA A 805 22.68 6.68 10.52
N ARG A 806 22.59 5.76 11.50
CA ARG A 806 21.31 5.10 11.81
C ARG A 806 20.19 6.10 12.19
N ARG A 807 20.48 7.10 13.02
CA ARG A 807 19.53 8.18 13.36
C ARG A 807 19.02 8.92 12.12
N MET A 808 19.94 9.30 11.23
CA MET A 808 19.63 10.10 10.05
C MET A 808 19.00 9.27 8.93
N SER A 809 19.33 7.97 8.82
CA SER A 809 18.68 6.99 7.95
C SER A 809 17.18 6.89 8.24
N SER A 810 16.77 6.75 9.50
CA SER A 810 15.33 6.73 9.84
C SER A 810 14.63 8.01 9.37
N LYS A 811 15.24 9.19 9.59
CA LYS A 811 14.68 10.49 9.19
C LYS A 811 14.62 10.65 7.67
N LEU A 812 15.67 10.25 6.95
CA LEU A 812 15.73 10.30 5.49
C LEU A 812 14.76 9.32 4.83
N ILE A 813 14.54 8.15 5.43
CA ILE A 813 13.51 7.21 4.94
C ILE A 813 12.12 7.80 5.12
N ILE A 814 11.80 8.42 6.25
CA ILE A 814 10.54 9.15 6.48
C ILE A 814 10.36 10.25 5.42
N ASP A 815 11.34 11.14 5.26
CA ASP A 815 11.37 12.22 4.26
C ASP A 815 11.25 11.70 2.80
N LYS A 816 11.81 10.53 2.49
CA LYS A 816 11.65 9.89 1.18
C LYS A 816 10.26 9.27 1.00
N MET A 817 9.69 8.68 2.05
CA MET A 817 8.34 8.11 2.04
C MET A 817 7.26 9.16 1.76
N GLU A 818 7.47 10.44 2.12
CA GLU A 818 6.55 11.55 1.78
C GLU A 818 6.22 11.64 0.27
N ASN A 819 7.15 11.20 -0.59
CA ASN A 819 7.02 11.27 -2.05
C ASN A 819 6.17 10.13 -2.62
N TYR A 820 5.79 9.15 -1.79
CA TYR A 820 5.04 7.94 -2.17
C TYR A 820 3.70 7.83 -1.43
N ASN A 821 3.22 8.98 -0.94
CA ASN A 821 2.05 9.15 -0.07
C ASN A 821 0.67 8.83 -0.72
N ASP A 822 0.62 8.25 -1.92
CA ASP A 822 -0.63 7.79 -2.57
C ASP A 822 -1.07 6.38 -2.11
N TYR A 823 -0.15 5.57 -1.55
CA TYR A 823 -0.39 4.16 -1.21
C TYR A 823 0.16 3.76 0.18
N PRO A 824 -0.41 2.73 0.83
CA PRO A 824 0.09 2.21 2.10
C PRO A 824 1.52 1.69 1.95
N SER A 825 2.41 2.14 2.83
CA SER A 825 3.84 1.88 2.75
C SER A 825 4.30 0.95 3.86
N PHE A 826 4.89 -0.19 3.47
CA PHE A 826 5.55 -1.14 4.37
C PHE A 826 7.07 -0.91 4.31
N LEU A 827 7.75 -1.10 5.44
CA LEU A 827 9.20 -0.88 5.57
C LEU A 827 9.85 -2.10 6.23
N CYS A 828 10.70 -2.80 5.50
CA CYS A 828 11.33 -4.06 5.88
C CYS A 828 12.86 -3.96 5.91
N GLY A 829 13.50 -4.84 6.69
CA GLY A 829 14.93 -5.12 6.59
C GLY A 829 15.69 -5.09 7.91
N ASP A 830 17.01 -4.94 7.81
CA ASP A 830 17.95 -4.91 8.93
C ASP A 830 18.29 -3.46 9.31
N PHE A 831 17.88 -3.08 10.52
CA PHE A 831 18.05 -1.73 11.05
C PHE A 831 19.28 -1.59 11.94
N ASN A 832 20.02 -2.67 12.26
CA ASN A 832 21.17 -2.66 13.17
C ASN A 832 20.89 -1.89 14.49
N THR A 833 19.63 -1.95 14.95
CA THR A 833 19.03 -1.06 15.96
C THR A 833 18.05 -1.86 16.83
N GLN A 834 18.19 -1.79 18.15
CA GLN A 834 17.30 -2.49 19.09
C GLN A 834 16.05 -1.65 19.43
N PRO A 835 14.97 -2.24 19.96
CA PRO A 835 13.73 -1.50 20.26
C PRO A 835 13.88 -0.35 21.28
N LYS A 836 14.98 -0.36 22.04
CA LYS A 836 15.35 0.68 23.02
C LYS A 836 16.09 1.89 22.41
N ASP A 837 16.64 1.72 21.20
CA ASP A 837 17.53 2.70 20.57
C ASP A 837 16.75 3.82 19.86
N GLU A 838 17.42 4.95 19.63
CA GLU A 838 16.80 6.14 19.03
C GLU A 838 16.25 5.94 17.59
N PRO A 839 16.92 5.23 16.65
CA PRO A 839 16.42 5.09 15.28
C PRO A 839 15.11 4.28 15.19
N TYR A 840 14.86 3.36 16.13
CA TYR A 840 13.60 2.61 16.25
C TYR A 840 12.48 3.53 16.77
N LYS A 841 12.79 4.36 17.77
CA LYS A 841 11.86 5.36 18.31
C LYS A 841 11.45 6.36 17.23
N ILE A 842 12.40 6.88 16.43
CA ILE A 842 12.10 7.79 15.31
C ILE A 842 11.08 7.20 14.32
N LEU A 843 11.13 5.89 14.02
CA LEU A 843 10.15 5.24 13.14
C LEU A 843 8.78 5.06 13.82
N LYS A 844 8.76 4.62 15.08
CA LYS A 844 7.53 4.50 15.87
C LYS A 844 6.83 5.84 16.09
N ASP A 845 7.61 6.89 16.39
CA ASP A 845 7.16 8.27 16.59
C ASP A 845 6.68 8.93 15.29
N ALA A 846 7.03 8.36 14.12
CA ALA A 846 6.53 8.75 12.81
C ALA A 846 5.30 7.92 12.34
N GLY A 847 4.76 7.05 13.20
CA GLY A 847 3.53 6.30 12.96
C GLY A 847 3.72 4.81 12.70
N PHE A 848 4.92 4.34 12.36
CA PHE A 848 5.10 2.95 11.92
C PHE A 848 4.87 1.94 13.05
N LYS A 849 4.17 0.83 12.73
CA LYS A 849 3.88 -0.26 13.68
C LYS A 849 4.84 -1.43 13.45
N ASP A 850 5.70 -1.73 14.43
CA ASP A 850 6.52 -2.95 14.46
C ASP A 850 5.57 -4.15 14.61
N SER A 851 5.42 -4.94 13.54
CA SER A 851 4.45 -6.04 13.48
C SER A 851 4.70 -7.12 14.52
N ARG A 852 5.93 -7.25 15.04
CA ARG A 852 6.28 -8.11 16.19
C ARG A 852 5.61 -7.66 17.48
N THR A 853 5.36 -6.36 17.65
CA THR A 853 4.66 -5.77 18.80
C THR A 853 3.17 -5.57 18.57
N LEU A 854 2.69 -5.85 17.36
CA LEU A 854 1.29 -5.70 16.98
C LEU A 854 0.54 -7.04 17.08
N VAL A 855 1.18 -8.15 16.72
CA VAL A 855 0.56 -9.49 16.70
C VAL A 855 0.16 -9.97 18.11
N ASP A 856 -0.90 -10.78 18.20
CA ASP A 856 -1.17 -11.59 19.40
C ASP A 856 -0.15 -12.72 19.53
N TRP A 857 0.12 -13.19 20.76
CA TRP A 857 0.97 -14.35 21.00
C TRP A 857 0.44 -15.59 20.25
N LYS A 858 -0.89 -15.79 20.18
CA LYS A 858 -1.51 -16.95 19.50
C LYS A 858 -1.47 -16.90 17.96
N TYR A 859 -1.07 -15.77 17.38
CA TYR A 859 -0.77 -15.64 15.94
C TYR A 859 0.72 -15.30 15.69
N SER A 860 1.54 -15.34 16.75
CA SER A 860 3.00 -15.28 16.71
C SER A 860 3.59 -16.70 16.68
N TYR A 861 4.71 -16.91 15.98
CA TYR A 861 5.39 -18.20 16.00
C TYR A 861 6.90 -18.11 15.68
N GLY A 862 7.68 -19.05 16.23
CA GLY A 862 9.13 -19.14 16.01
C GLY A 862 9.95 -18.65 17.21
N HIS A 863 10.96 -17.81 16.94
CA HIS A 863 11.95 -17.31 17.90
C HIS A 863 11.60 -15.91 18.42
N GLU A 864 12.28 -15.47 19.48
CA GLU A 864 12.15 -14.11 20.02
C GLU A 864 13.17 -13.12 19.44
N THR A 865 14.35 -13.61 19.04
CA THR A 865 15.52 -12.82 18.64
C THR A 865 15.80 -12.96 17.15
N THR A 866 16.22 -11.89 16.47
CA THR A 866 16.42 -11.92 15.01
C THR A 866 17.84 -12.23 14.59
N PHE A 867 18.85 -11.93 15.41
CA PHE A 867 20.26 -12.16 15.09
C PHE A 867 20.86 -13.31 15.92
N THR A 868 21.70 -14.12 15.30
CA THR A 868 22.38 -15.30 15.88
C THR A 868 23.90 -15.26 15.74
N GLY A 869 24.46 -14.44 14.84
CA GLY A 869 25.91 -14.35 14.61
C GLY A 869 26.56 -15.67 14.19
N PHE A 870 25.79 -16.58 13.58
CA PHE A 870 26.11 -18.00 13.34
C PHE A 870 26.42 -18.85 14.60
N ASN A 871 26.43 -18.29 15.81
CA ASN A 871 26.90 -18.99 17.02
C ASN A 871 25.72 -19.51 17.87
N ARG A 872 25.54 -20.84 17.94
CA ARG A 872 24.45 -21.49 18.69
C ARG A 872 24.63 -21.47 20.20
N GLU A 873 25.87 -21.42 20.68
CA GLU A 873 26.19 -21.51 22.11
C GLU A 873 26.22 -20.14 22.77
N ASN A 874 26.30 -19.06 21.97
CA ASN A 874 26.33 -17.68 22.41
C ASN A 874 25.54 -16.77 21.44
N GLU A 875 24.28 -17.11 21.17
CA GLU A 875 23.38 -16.27 20.38
C GLU A 875 23.15 -14.93 21.11
N ALA A 876 23.42 -13.81 20.44
CA ALA A 876 23.20 -12.50 21.03
C ALA A 876 21.70 -12.19 21.15
N ASN A 877 21.19 -12.00 22.37
CA ASN A 877 19.78 -11.64 22.61
C ASN A 877 19.47 -10.25 22.06
N THR A 878 19.11 -10.21 20.78
CA THR A 878 19.01 -9.00 19.97
C THR A 878 17.92 -9.12 18.91
N ILE A 879 17.24 -8.00 18.67
CA ILE A 879 16.19 -7.83 17.67
C ILE A 879 16.61 -6.59 16.89
N ILE A 880 16.94 -6.77 15.61
CA ILE A 880 17.43 -5.72 14.71
C ILE A 880 16.79 -5.76 13.32
N ASP A 881 16.11 -6.86 12.99
CA ASP A 881 15.35 -7.06 11.75
C ASP A 881 13.86 -6.79 12.03
N TYR A 882 13.20 -6.02 11.16
CA TYR A 882 11.81 -5.62 11.36
C TYR A 882 10.98 -5.68 10.09
N VAL A 883 9.68 -5.89 10.27
CA VAL A 883 8.66 -5.57 9.26
C VAL A 883 7.73 -4.53 9.88
N TRP A 884 7.91 -3.28 9.47
CA TRP A 884 7.07 -2.16 9.85
C TRP A 884 5.85 -2.07 8.92
N SER A 885 4.67 -1.97 9.52
CA SER A 885 3.41 -1.79 8.82
C SER A 885 2.88 -0.35 8.97
N PRO A 886 1.97 0.10 8.08
CA PRO A 886 1.32 1.40 8.17
C PRO A 886 0.69 1.68 9.55
N TYR A 887 0.62 2.94 9.96
CA TYR A 887 0.13 3.34 11.29
C TYR A 887 -1.29 2.85 11.62
N PHE A 888 -2.12 2.64 10.59
CA PHE A 888 -3.50 2.17 10.71
C PHE A 888 -3.65 0.64 10.63
N THR A 889 -2.57 -0.11 10.43
CA THR A 889 -2.62 -1.58 10.47
C THR A 889 -3.10 -2.04 11.85
N ARG A 890 -4.05 -2.97 11.84
CA ARG A 890 -4.67 -3.57 13.02
C ARG A 890 -4.25 -5.03 13.15
N PRO A 891 -4.20 -5.58 14.37
CA PRO A 891 -3.88 -6.98 14.54
C PRO A 891 -5.09 -7.88 14.29
N ASN A 892 -4.81 -9.14 13.98
CA ASN A 892 -5.79 -10.21 14.07
C ASN A 892 -5.96 -10.59 15.56
N PHE A 893 -7.02 -10.11 16.20
CA PHE A 893 -7.48 -10.60 17.51
C PHE A 893 -8.99 -10.88 17.43
N LYS A 894 -9.38 -11.99 18.05
CA LYS A 894 -10.58 -12.04 18.88
C LYS A 894 -10.11 -12.19 20.33
N ALA A 895 -10.77 -11.53 21.27
CA ALA A 895 -10.54 -11.80 22.69
C ALA A 895 -11.07 -13.21 23.04
N ASP A 896 -10.40 -13.88 23.96
CA ASP A 896 -10.86 -15.10 24.63
C ASP A 896 -10.95 -14.78 26.13
N ASP A 897 -12.07 -15.08 26.79
CA ASP A 897 -12.47 -14.45 28.06
C ASP A 897 -11.73 -14.92 29.34
N ASN A 898 -10.62 -15.67 29.23
CA ASN A 898 -10.10 -16.49 30.35
C ASN A 898 -8.85 -15.97 31.10
N ASP A 899 -8.09 -15.01 30.58
CA ASP A 899 -6.80 -14.59 31.20
C ASP A 899 -6.94 -13.56 32.34
N ALA A 900 -8.16 -13.24 32.79
CA ALA A 900 -8.43 -12.14 33.71
C ALA A 900 -8.13 -12.41 35.21
N GLU A 901 -8.00 -13.66 35.65
CA GLU A 901 -7.88 -13.99 37.10
C GLU A 901 -6.45 -13.85 37.67
N ASN A 902 -5.40 -13.85 36.86
CA ASN A 902 -4.01 -13.71 37.34
C ASN A 902 -3.50 -12.28 37.20
N GLY A 903 -3.89 -11.42 38.16
CA GLY A 903 -3.57 -10.00 38.18
C GLY A 903 -2.08 -9.66 38.35
N ASN A 904 -1.31 -9.71 37.25
CA ASN A 904 -0.02 -9.03 37.07
C ASN A 904 0.29 -8.87 35.56
N GLY A 905 -0.41 -7.95 34.89
CA GLY A 905 -0.15 -7.57 33.50
C GLY A 905 -0.54 -6.11 33.24
N ASP A 906 0.41 -5.28 32.80
CA ASP A 906 0.18 -3.87 32.51
C ASP A 906 -0.66 -3.70 31.23
N GLY A 907 -1.98 -3.55 31.40
CA GLY A 907 -2.94 -3.45 30.31
C GLY A 907 -2.77 -2.19 29.45
N HIS A 908 -2.10 -2.29 28.31
CA HIS A 908 -2.05 -1.23 27.30
C HIS A 908 -3.40 -1.10 26.57
N ASN A 909 -4.09 0.02 26.77
CA ASN A 909 -5.40 0.30 26.17
C ASN A 909 -5.31 0.53 24.66
N ASP A 910 -6.09 -0.23 23.89
CA ASP A 910 -6.20 -0.15 22.42
C ASP A 910 -6.89 1.14 21.90
N GLN A 911 -7.20 2.09 22.80
CA GLN A 911 -7.66 3.46 22.48
C GLN A 911 -6.51 4.47 22.34
N ASP A 912 -5.34 4.22 22.90
CA ASP A 912 -4.14 5.03 22.65
C ASP A 912 -3.41 4.59 21.36
N ALA A 913 -3.73 3.41 20.83
CA ALA A 913 -3.16 2.82 19.61
C ALA A 913 -3.47 3.58 18.29
N PHE A 914 -4.32 4.62 18.34
CA PHE A 914 -4.56 5.57 17.25
C PHE A 914 -4.13 7.03 17.58
N LYS A 915 -3.51 7.27 18.75
CA LYS A 915 -2.75 8.51 19.03
C LYS A 915 -1.30 8.45 18.53
N VAL A 916 -0.91 7.38 17.84
CA VAL A 916 0.39 7.32 17.16
C VAL A 916 0.38 8.34 16.02
N ASN A 917 1.41 9.18 15.92
CA ASN A 917 1.45 10.28 14.97
C ASN A 917 1.24 9.78 13.53
N ASN A 918 0.15 10.19 12.88
CA ASN A 918 0.03 10.12 11.42
C ASN A 918 0.93 11.21 10.82
N PHE A 919 2.25 10.98 10.82
CA PHE A 919 3.28 11.97 10.47
C PHE A 919 3.03 12.61 9.10
N PHE A 920 2.55 11.80 8.14
CA PHE A 920 2.24 12.19 6.78
C PHE A 920 0.82 12.79 6.60
N ASN A 921 -0.02 12.78 7.65
CA ASN A 921 -1.42 13.22 7.66
C ASN A 921 -2.28 12.60 6.52
N LEU A 922 -2.09 11.30 6.24
CA LEU A 922 -2.74 10.60 5.14
C LEU A 922 -4.01 9.88 5.58
N GLU A 923 -5.02 9.88 4.72
CA GLU A 923 -6.30 9.18 4.96
C GLU A 923 -6.34 7.77 4.35
N HIS A 924 -5.19 7.09 4.22
CA HIS A 924 -5.10 5.74 3.63
C HIS A 924 -6.04 4.71 4.28
N HIS A 925 -6.29 4.83 5.59
CA HIS A 925 -7.24 4.03 6.35
C HIS A 925 -8.70 4.15 5.87
N LEU A 926 -9.04 5.17 5.07
CA LEU A 926 -10.35 5.33 4.42
C LEU A 926 -10.48 4.55 3.09
N TYR A 927 -9.35 4.09 2.53
CA TYR A 927 -9.25 3.43 1.23
C TYR A 927 -8.75 1.98 1.32
N TYR A 928 -8.06 1.64 2.41
CA TYR A 928 -7.50 0.33 2.70
C TYR A 928 -7.82 -0.10 4.14
N ASP A 929 -8.26 -1.34 4.31
CA ASP A 929 -8.14 -2.08 5.56
C ASP A 929 -6.93 -3.01 5.44
N ILE A 930 -6.10 -3.06 6.49
CA ILE A 930 -4.87 -3.86 6.55
C ILE A 930 -4.81 -4.53 7.93
N MET A 931 -5.01 -5.85 7.94
CA MET A 931 -4.97 -6.68 9.14
C MET A 931 -3.71 -7.54 9.13
N LEU A 932 -2.90 -7.51 10.19
CA LEU A 932 -1.81 -8.47 10.40
C LEU A 932 -2.41 -9.82 10.84
N GLU A 933 -2.50 -10.79 9.93
CA GLU A 933 -3.06 -12.13 10.18
C GLU A 933 -2.17 -12.97 11.09
N GLN A 934 -0.85 -12.93 10.83
CA GLN A 934 0.19 -13.73 11.47
C GLN A 934 1.55 -13.03 11.41
N PHE A 935 2.41 -13.28 12.38
CA PHE A 935 3.81 -12.84 12.39
C PHE A 935 4.72 -13.97 12.93
N GLY A 936 5.99 -14.00 12.53
CA GLY A 936 6.95 -14.88 13.19
C GLY A 936 8.40 -14.65 12.80
N ILE A 937 9.31 -15.16 13.63
CA ILE A 937 10.76 -15.12 13.43
C ILE A 937 11.25 -16.57 13.21
N MET A 938 11.50 -16.91 11.96
CA MET A 938 11.66 -18.30 11.49
C MET A 938 13.00 -18.90 11.89
N HIS A 939 13.06 -20.23 11.99
CA HIS A 939 14.29 -20.93 12.29
C HIS A 939 15.26 -20.90 11.08
N ASN A 940 16.51 -20.50 11.33
CA ASN A 940 17.56 -20.37 10.31
C ASN A 940 18.69 -21.41 10.44
N TYR A 941 18.56 -22.38 11.36
CA TYR A 941 19.52 -23.44 11.60
C TYR A 941 19.00 -24.78 11.06
N PHE A 942 19.78 -25.44 10.19
CA PHE A 942 19.39 -26.72 9.61
C PHE A 942 20.63 -27.58 9.32
N LYS A 943 20.51 -28.91 9.45
CA LYS A 943 21.61 -29.88 9.22
C LYS A 943 22.96 -29.48 9.86
N GLY A 944 22.93 -28.87 11.04
CA GLY A 944 24.12 -28.53 11.83
C GLY A 944 24.82 -27.22 11.45
N PHE A 945 24.13 -26.25 10.84
CA PHE A 945 24.65 -24.90 10.60
C PHE A 945 23.52 -23.87 10.41
N TYR A 946 23.83 -22.58 10.63
CA TYR A 946 22.95 -21.47 10.26
C TYR A 946 23.15 -21.08 8.79
N PHE A 947 22.06 -20.86 8.05
CA PHE A 947 22.13 -20.42 6.65
C PHE A 947 22.25 -18.89 6.48
N SER A 948 22.02 -18.15 7.55
CA SER A 948 22.37 -16.74 7.73
C SER A 948 22.58 -16.48 9.23
N ASP A 949 23.37 -15.47 9.61
CA ASP A 949 23.43 -14.94 10.98
C ASP A 949 22.17 -14.18 11.39
N HIS A 950 21.24 -13.90 10.47
CA HIS A 950 19.90 -13.40 10.80
C HIS A 950 18.83 -14.46 10.53
N ARG A 951 17.78 -14.45 11.35
CA ARG A 951 16.55 -15.23 11.18
C ARG A 951 15.62 -14.53 10.19
N PRO A 952 14.92 -15.26 9.30
CA PRO A 952 13.87 -14.64 8.50
C PRO A 952 12.71 -14.17 9.37
N VAL A 953 12.31 -12.91 9.21
CA VAL A 953 11.10 -12.37 9.83
C VAL A 953 9.98 -12.38 8.78
N VAL A 954 8.83 -12.96 9.13
CA VAL A 954 7.71 -13.15 8.21
C VAL A 954 6.44 -12.54 8.80
N ALA A 955 5.70 -11.79 7.98
CA ALA A 955 4.43 -11.19 8.35
C ALA A 955 3.40 -11.39 7.23
N THR A 956 2.24 -11.92 7.57
CA THR A 956 1.11 -12.10 6.64
C THR A 956 0.04 -11.07 6.96
N TYR A 957 -0.42 -10.33 5.95
CA TYR A 957 -1.46 -9.32 6.09
C TYR A 957 -2.61 -9.57 5.12
N GLU A 958 -3.85 -9.49 5.61
CA GLU A 958 -5.01 -9.34 4.74
C GLU A 958 -5.17 -7.86 4.38
N ILE A 959 -5.11 -7.55 3.08
CA ILE A 959 -5.34 -6.21 2.54
C ILE A 959 -6.66 -6.18 1.78
N LYS A 960 -7.54 -5.25 2.14
CA LYS A 960 -8.83 -5.02 1.49
C LYS A 960 -8.90 -3.60 0.98
N ARG A 961 -9.28 -3.41 -0.29
CA ARG A 961 -9.66 -2.10 -0.81
C ARG A 961 -11.07 -1.76 -0.31
N THR A 962 -11.22 -0.66 0.42
CA THR A 962 -12.49 -0.28 1.05
C THR A 962 -13.24 0.83 0.30
N ARG A 963 -12.55 1.62 -0.52
CA ARG A 963 -13.13 2.64 -1.43
C ARG A 963 -12.31 2.81 -2.70
N ILE A 964 -12.95 3.12 -3.82
CA ILE A 964 -12.25 3.62 -5.03
C ILE A 964 -11.83 5.09 -4.78
N PHE A 965 -10.80 5.55 -5.49
CA PHE A 965 -10.25 6.91 -5.41
C PHE A 965 -10.98 7.86 -6.37
#